data_AF-A0A087MZM3-F1
#
_entry.id   AF-A0A087MZM3-F1
#
_cell.length_a   1.000
_cell.length_b   1.000
_cell.length_c   1.000
_cell.angle_alpha   90.00
_cell.angle_beta   90.00
_cell.angle_gamma   90.00
#
_symmetry.space_group_name_H-M   'P 1'
#
loop_
_entity.id
_entity.type
_entity.pdbx_description
1 polymer ?
#
loop_
_entity_poly.entity_id
_entity_poly.type
_entity_poly.pdbx_seq_one_letter_code
_entity_poly.pdbx_strand_id
1 'polypeptide(L)'
;MTVTLEQSLVNREKMIKAAHREIVGPSEINEYSVQLNVSGNIELNGEEAYKNYYWLNNGIKEEVLQYEYPSRRYAAGVLFPGNTTVRETIESEAILDNDVVEVTLPKREQNLVLEEETEEIPIQSDEHLPSSLGMTCNISKDTNILNIIVQGAIYKPHNVVIKDKGTRKWWLRERIYANAHIEIKKLASDGISKQKLTLFNLAKEEVNKLTIDLYIQVRKVEGEYLTTISIVNDSHTGKKLSGQADEFMLFQTELIVRTDEKGEFKGYPKHYQRNLPITTSELNDELLYRNKINYAFGHGCSTTWKDDECVREIKTTFVPTYETTSMTPDVEVEVNGNIEKVNIKMIDLVNATTYEELESTLLPLLQGYEEWIKLQEQDIADLDSKLQEAAKYNMALCSNSLLRMKKGLKHLTNPIIRKAFNLANEAILLQQVNGKKNRTVSIQGVETIFDFKYKEAVFKTVQLQKSTNSWRAFQIAFFLMSIDSIANDESLEREIVDLIWFPTGGGKTEAYLGVAAFEMFYRRIKEPEDAGVDVIMRYTLRLLTADQFQRSSRLMCAMEVIRRDNSNLLGQTPYSIGMWVGSSTSPNSYKEAFTQLGEIKSGRRDGFVLDKCPWCGCKMGKLKVNKSKRYLVCIGY
;
A
#
# COMPACT_ATOMS: atom_id res chain seq x y z
N MET A 1 -4.83 23.57 -3.62
CA MET A 1 -3.39 23.70 -3.36
C MET A 1 -2.74 22.37 -3.69
N THR A 2 -1.90 22.31 -4.71
CA THR A 2 -1.10 21.13 -5.05
C THR A 2 0.00 21.00 -4.00
N VAL A 3 -0.01 19.91 -3.23
CA VAL A 3 1.05 19.60 -2.26
C VAL A 3 2.34 19.33 -3.04
N THR A 4 3.44 19.98 -2.68
CA THR A 4 4.74 19.74 -3.32
C THR A 4 5.28 18.34 -2.95
N LEU A 5 6.23 17.83 -3.74
CA LEU A 5 6.89 16.56 -3.42
C LEU A 5 7.58 16.63 -2.05
N GLU A 6 8.31 17.71 -1.77
CA GLU A 6 8.97 17.94 -0.48
C GLU A 6 7.98 17.89 0.69
N GLN A 7 6.83 18.56 0.57
CA GLN A 7 5.81 18.54 1.61
C GLN A 7 5.21 17.13 1.78
N SER A 8 5.06 16.39 0.68
CA SER A 8 4.61 15.00 0.71
C SER A 8 5.61 14.09 1.43
N LEU A 9 6.92 14.28 1.20
CA LEU A 9 7.99 13.54 1.88
C LEU A 9 8.02 13.85 3.39
N VAL A 10 7.90 15.12 3.77
CA VAL A 10 7.79 15.51 5.18
C VAL A 10 6.56 14.88 5.85
N ASN A 11 5.43 14.84 5.14
CA ASN A 11 4.21 14.21 5.66
C ASN A 11 4.36 12.69 5.79
N ARG A 12 5.02 12.02 4.84
CA ARG A 12 5.36 10.58 4.93
C ARG A 12 6.17 10.30 6.20
N GLU A 13 7.23 11.06 6.45
CA GLU A 13 8.06 10.88 7.65
C GLU A 13 7.28 11.08 8.95
N LYS A 14 6.35 12.05 8.98
CA LYS A 14 5.45 12.23 10.12
C LYS A 14 4.53 11.04 10.33
N MET A 15 3.97 10.47 9.26
CA MET A 15 3.10 9.28 9.34
C MET A 15 3.86 8.04 9.82
N ILE A 16 5.08 7.81 9.31
CA ILE A 16 5.94 6.70 9.75
C ILE A 16 6.24 6.83 11.24
N LYS A 17 6.64 8.03 11.70
CA LYS A 17 6.91 8.29 13.12
C LYS A 17 5.66 8.11 13.98
N ALA A 18 4.49 8.57 13.51
CA ALA A 18 3.24 8.39 14.23
C ALA A 18 2.88 6.90 14.37
N ALA A 19 2.99 6.12 13.30
CA ALA A 19 2.76 4.68 13.33
C ALA A 19 3.74 3.97 14.28
N HIS A 20 5.02 4.33 14.25
CA HIS A 20 6.03 3.77 15.17
C HIS A 20 5.70 4.09 16.64
N ARG A 21 5.30 5.32 16.94
CA ARG A 21 4.92 5.72 18.31
C ARG A 21 3.67 5.00 18.81
N GLU A 22 2.73 4.70 17.92
CA GLU A 22 1.51 3.98 18.31
C GLU A 22 1.77 2.48 18.52
N ILE A 23 2.58 1.87 17.66
CA ILE A 23 2.81 0.41 17.70
C ILE A 23 3.88 0.01 18.73
N VAL A 24 4.99 0.74 18.77
CA VAL A 24 6.20 0.41 19.57
C VAL A 24 6.42 1.42 20.69
N GLY A 25 6.12 2.68 20.44
CA GLY A 25 6.36 3.77 21.38
C GLY A 25 7.77 4.38 21.32
N PRO A 26 8.08 5.29 22.25
CA PRO A 26 7.15 5.87 23.23
C PRO A 26 6.13 6.84 22.59
N SER A 27 5.05 7.19 23.29
CA SER A 27 4.10 8.20 22.81
C SER A 27 4.74 9.59 22.72
N GLU A 28 4.17 10.45 21.89
CA GLU A 28 4.68 11.80 21.69
C GLU A 28 4.42 12.70 22.91
N ILE A 29 5.50 13.27 23.44
CA ILE A 29 5.43 14.35 24.42
C ILE A 29 5.14 15.64 23.65
N ASN A 30 3.90 16.11 23.72
CA ASN A 30 3.45 17.31 23.02
C ASN A 30 3.82 18.61 23.77
N GLU A 31 3.66 19.75 23.11
CA GLU A 31 3.99 21.07 23.67
C GLU A 31 3.14 21.45 24.89
N TYR A 32 1.96 20.83 25.04
CA TYR A 32 1.05 21.04 26.17
C TYR A 32 1.35 20.10 27.36
N SER A 33 2.34 19.21 27.22
CA SER A 33 2.71 18.28 28.28
C SER A 33 3.44 19.00 29.39
N VAL A 34 3.12 18.66 30.64
CA VAL A 34 3.65 19.30 31.84
C VAL A 34 4.72 18.41 32.47
N GLN A 35 5.78 19.01 33.02
CA GLN A 35 6.80 18.25 33.74
C GLN A 35 6.22 17.75 35.08
N LEU A 36 6.29 16.45 35.29
CA LEU A 36 6.01 15.81 36.56
C LEU A 36 7.23 15.95 37.47
N ASN A 37 7.05 16.54 38.64
CA ASN A 37 8.09 16.58 39.66
C ASN A 37 8.02 15.28 40.48
N VAL A 38 9.01 14.41 40.28
CA VAL A 38 9.07 13.09 40.91
C VAL A 38 9.71 13.13 42.31
N SER A 39 10.02 14.33 42.82
CA SER A 39 10.64 14.53 44.14
C SER A 39 9.55 14.61 45.23
N GLY A 40 9.45 13.58 46.08
CA GLY A 40 8.49 13.52 47.19
C GLY A 40 7.14 12.86 46.83
N ASN A 41 6.14 13.03 47.69
CA ASN A 41 4.78 12.54 47.42
C ASN A 41 4.08 13.48 46.42
N ILE A 42 3.63 12.94 45.28
CA ILE A 42 2.93 13.71 44.26
C ILE A 42 1.44 13.80 44.63
N GLU A 43 0.98 15.01 44.95
CA GLU A 43 -0.43 15.33 45.17
C GLU A 43 -0.94 16.27 44.08
N LEU A 44 -1.98 15.87 43.35
CA LEU A 44 -2.60 16.64 42.27
C LEU A 44 -4.09 16.90 42.55
N ASN A 45 -4.60 18.03 42.09
CA ASN A 45 -6.05 18.29 42.08
C ASN A 45 -6.72 17.56 40.90
N GLY A 46 -8.05 17.38 40.96
CA GLY A 46 -8.82 16.66 39.94
C GLY A 46 -8.64 17.16 38.50
N GLU A 47 -8.53 18.49 38.29
CA GLU A 47 -8.28 19.08 36.96
C GLU A 47 -6.83 18.90 36.48
N GLU A 48 -5.86 18.88 37.41
CA GLU A 48 -4.44 18.70 37.08
C GLU A 48 -4.15 17.27 36.61
N ALA A 49 -4.85 16.28 37.18
CA ALA A 49 -4.73 14.88 36.80
C ALA A 49 -5.14 14.56 35.35
N TYR A 50 -5.86 15.47 34.66
CA TYR A 50 -6.22 15.32 33.24
C TYR A 50 -5.20 15.90 32.27
N LYS A 51 -4.17 16.60 32.76
CA LYS A 51 -3.08 17.07 31.91
C LYS A 51 -2.18 15.89 31.53
N ASN A 52 -1.57 15.98 30.36
CA ASN A 52 -0.53 15.04 29.93
C ASN A 52 0.78 15.39 30.64
N TYR A 53 1.46 14.39 31.19
CA TYR A 53 2.73 14.59 31.87
C TYR A 53 3.91 13.92 31.15
N TYR A 54 5.09 14.52 31.31
CA TYR A 54 6.37 13.88 31.06
C TYR A 54 7.22 14.01 32.33
N TRP A 55 8.22 13.16 32.53
CA TRP A 55 9.19 13.35 33.60
C TRP A 55 10.58 13.58 33.03
N LEU A 56 11.43 14.27 33.79
CA LEU A 56 12.80 14.56 33.37
C LEU A 56 13.74 13.54 33.99
N ASN A 57 14.33 12.68 33.16
CA ASN A 57 15.31 11.69 33.58
C ASN A 57 16.68 12.03 32.98
N ASN A 58 17.63 12.42 33.83
CA ASN A 58 18.97 12.86 33.43
C ASN A 58 18.98 13.91 32.29
N GLY A 59 18.08 14.89 32.36
CA GLY A 59 17.96 15.96 31.36
C GLY A 59 17.17 15.59 30.09
N ILE A 60 16.70 14.34 29.97
CA ILE A 60 15.90 13.86 28.84
C ILE A 60 14.43 13.79 29.26
N LYS A 61 13.52 14.28 28.40
CA LYS A 61 12.08 14.16 28.60
C LYS A 61 11.65 12.72 28.32
N GLU A 62 10.99 12.11 29.29
CA GLU A 62 10.52 10.73 29.23
C GLU A 62 9.00 10.64 29.44
N GLU A 63 8.38 9.65 28.81
CA GLU A 63 6.94 9.42 28.85
C GLU A 63 6.44 9.06 30.25
N VAL A 64 5.23 9.53 30.58
CA VAL A 64 4.44 9.07 31.71
C VAL A 64 3.11 8.51 31.21
N LEU A 65 2.83 7.24 31.49
CA LEU A 65 1.50 6.65 31.21
C LEU A 65 0.61 6.78 32.44
N GLN A 66 -0.53 7.45 32.28
CA GLN A 66 -1.43 7.83 33.38
C GLN A 66 -2.69 6.97 33.49
N TYR A 67 -3.13 6.37 32.38
CA TYR A 67 -4.45 5.74 32.27
C TYR A 67 -4.39 4.24 31.99
N GLU A 68 -3.28 3.74 31.46
CA GLU A 68 -3.15 2.35 31.01
C GLU A 68 -1.80 1.76 31.41
N TYR A 69 -1.74 0.42 31.43
CA TYR A 69 -0.52 -0.32 31.67
C TYR A 69 0.37 -0.29 30.42
N PRO A 70 1.71 -0.23 30.57
CA PRO A 70 2.64 -0.23 29.43
C PRO A 70 2.42 -1.40 28.47
N SER A 71 2.15 -2.61 28.97
CA SER A 71 1.81 -3.81 28.17
C SER A 71 0.55 -3.68 27.32
N ARG A 72 -0.36 -2.76 27.66
CA ARG A 72 -1.59 -2.48 26.90
C ARG A 72 -1.41 -1.34 25.91
N ARG A 73 -0.50 -0.39 26.19
CA ARG A 73 -0.23 0.76 25.32
C ARG A 73 0.45 0.34 24.02
N TYR A 74 1.40 -0.60 24.08
CA TYR A 74 2.25 -0.95 22.95
C TYR A 74 2.03 -2.39 22.49
N ALA A 75 1.84 -2.55 21.18
CA ALA A 75 1.55 -3.84 20.57
C ALA A 75 2.82 -4.63 20.19
N ALA A 76 3.96 -3.95 20.02
CA ALA A 76 5.21 -4.60 19.59
C ALA A 76 6.45 -3.99 20.27
N GLY A 77 7.60 -4.66 20.14
CA GLY A 77 8.84 -4.24 20.78
C GLY A 77 8.94 -4.57 22.27
N VAL A 78 8.08 -5.47 22.76
CA VAL A 78 8.02 -5.87 24.17
C VAL A 78 8.60 -7.29 24.33
N LEU A 79 9.57 -7.45 25.22
CA LEU A 79 10.03 -8.77 25.68
C LEU A 79 9.47 -9.07 27.06
N PHE A 80 8.61 -10.07 27.11
CA PHE A 80 7.97 -10.55 28.33
C PHE A 80 8.93 -11.42 29.17
N PRO A 81 8.75 -11.49 30.50
CA PRO A 81 9.46 -12.46 31.33
C PRO A 81 9.28 -13.90 30.82
N GLY A 82 10.28 -14.77 31.05
CA GLY A 82 10.23 -16.17 30.62
C GLY A 82 9.00 -16.91 31.14
N ASN A 83 8.41 -17.77 30.29
CA ASN A 83 7.21 -18.59 30.55
C ASN A 83 5.90 -17.82 30.85
N THR A 84 5.83 -16.52 30.54
CA THR A 84 4.58 -15.75 30.68
C THR A 84 3.51 -16.29 29.72
N THR A 85 2.33 -16.64 30.24
CA THR A 85 1.21 -17.15 29.42
C THR A 85 0.17 -16.06 29.10
N VAL A 86 -0.58 -16.23 28.00
CA VAL A 86 -1.67 -15.31 27.62
C VAL A 86 -2.76 -15.21 28.71
N ARG A 87 -3.02 -16.29 29.47
CA ARG A 87 -3.99 -16.31 30.58
C ARG A 87 -3.56 -15.45 31.77
N GLU A 88 -2.27 -15.38 32.10
CA GLU A 88 -1.77 -14.55 33.21
C GLU A 88 -1.96 -13.05 32.92
N THR A 89 -1.89 -12.64 31.65
CA THR A 89 -2.30 -11.29 31.22
C THR A 89 -3.80 -11.08 31.33
N ILE A 90 -4.65 -12.07 30.97
CA ILE A 90 -6.11 -11.95 31.05
C ILE A 90 -6.61 -11.93 32.51
N GLU A 91 -6.00 -12.66 33.44
CA GLU A 91 -6.36 -12.57 34.86
C GLU A 91 -6.03 -11.21 35.48
N SER A 92 -5.02 -10.51 34.94
CA SER A 92 -4.79 -9.09 35.26
C SER A 92 -5.84 -8.15 34.63
N GLU A 93 -6.59 -8.59 33.61
CA GLU A 93 -7.73 -7.85 33.03
C GLU A 93 -8.95 -7.83 33.95
N ALA A 94 -9.28 -8.95 34.61
CA ALA A 94 -10.48 -9.08 35.44
C ALA A 94 -10.46 -8.27 36.76
N ILE A 95 -9.29 -7.82 37.21
CA ILE A 95 -9.13 -7.07 38.48
C ILE A 95 -9.49 -5.57 38.32
N LEU A 96 -9.58 -5.05 37.09
CA LEU A 96 -9.73 -3.61 36.81
C LEU A 96 -11.18 -3.14 36.53
N ASP A 97 -12.13 -4.03 36.32
CA ASP A 97 -13.52 -3.66 35.98
C ASP A 97 -14.36 -3.14 37.16
N ASN A 98 -13.82 -3.09 38.38
CA ASN A 98 -14.58 -2.67 39.56
C ASN A 98 -14.57 -1.16 39.88
N ASP A 99 -13.76 -0.33 39.21
CA ASP A 99 -13.61 1.10 39.56
C ASP A 99 -13.79 2.09 38.38
N VAL A 100 -14.49 1.69 37.32
CA VAL A 100 -14.90 2.63 36.26
C VAL A 100 -16.37 3.03 36.46
N VAL A 101 -16.58 4.28 36.86
CA VAL A 101 -17.90 4.94 36.82
C VAL A 101 -18.52 4.73 35.44
N GLU A 102 -19.70 4.11 35.39
CA GLU A 102 -20.52 3.95 34.20
C GLU A 102 -20.69 5.31 33.49
N VAL A 103 -19.95 5.50 32.39
CA VAL A 103 -20.36 6.43 31.34
C VAL A 103 -21.23 5.61 30.40
N THR A 104 -22.54 5.75 30.53
CA THR A 104 -23.53 5.09 29.69
C THR A 104 -23.35 5.56 28.23
N LEU A 105 -22.62 4.79 27.43
CA LEU A 105 -22.66 4.90 25.97
C LEU A 105 -24.01 4.35 25.48
N PRO A 106 -24.71 5.03 24.56
CA PRO A 106 -26.01 4.57 24.09
C PRO A 106 -25.88 3.21 23.38
N LYS A 107 -26.71 2.26 23.82
CA LYS A 107 -26.86 0.92 23.23
C LYS A 107 -27.09 1.03 21.73
N ARG A 108 -26.11 0.58 20.94
CA ARG A 108 -26.32 0.26 19.53
C ARG A 108 -27.00 -1.10 19.47
N GLU A 109 -28.23 -1.10 18.96
CA GLU A 109 -29.02 -2.30 18.69
C GLU A 109 -28.21 -3.27 17.82
N GLN A 110 -28.00 -4.48 18.36
CA GLN A 110 -27.55 -5.63 17.61
C GLN A 110 -28.69 -6.09 16.71
N ASN A 111 -28.47 -6.09 15.39
CA ASN A 111 -29.16 -7.00 14.50
C ASN A 111 -28.29 -7.28 13.26
N LEU A 112 -28.26 -8.57 12.91
CA LEU A 112 -27.72 -9.21 11.70
C LEU A 112 -26.23 -9.54 11.70
N VAL A 113 -25.89 -10.66 12.35
CA VAL A 113 -24.76 -11.50 11.97
C VAL A 113 -25.23 -12.38 10.81
N LEU A 114 -24.59 -12.22 9.65
CA LEU A 114 -24.57 -13.23 8.58
C LEU A 114 -23.34 -14.09 8.84
N GLU A 115 -23.56 -15.38 9.06
CA GLU A 115 -22.52 -16.40 9.16
C GLU A 115 -21.88 -16.56 7.78
N GLU A 116 -20.63 -16.12 7.63
CA GLU A 116 -19.72 -16.63 6.62
C GLU A 116 -18.74 -17.57 7.36
N GLU A 117 -18.87 -18.86 7.09
CA GLU A 117 -17.91 -19.90 7.49
C GLU A 117 -16.57 -19.63 6.78
N THR A 118 -15.69 -18.88 7.43
CA THR A 118 -14.25 -19.00 7.17
C THR A 118 -13.75 -20.18 7.99
N GLU A 119 -13.33 -21.25 7.30
CA GLU A 119 -12.50 -22.29 7.90
C GLU A 119 -11.22 -21.64 8.44
N GLU A 120 -11.26 -21.25 9.72
CA GLU A 120 -10.08 -20.85 10.48
C GLU A 120 -9.19 -22.08 10.59
N ILE A 121 -8.09 -22.07 9.83
CA ILE A 121 -6.95 -22.97 10.08
C ILE A 121 -6.57 -22.74 11.56
N PRO A 122 -6.63 -23.78 12.43
CA PRO A 122 -6.28 -23.61 13.81
C PRO A 122 -4.78 -23.37 13.88
N ILE A 123 -4.40 -22.09 13.93
CA ILE A 123 -3.07 -21.68 14.37
C ILE A 123 -2.99 -22.22 15.79
N GLN A 124 -2.20 -23.27 16.01
CA GLN A 124 -1.77 -23.65 17.35
C GLN A 124 -1.07 -22.42 17.93
N SER A 125 -1.82 -21.62 18.68
CA SER A 125 -1.30 -20.44 19.35
C SER A 125 -0.28 -20.94 20.36
N ASP A 126 0.99 -20.53 20.19
CA ASP A 126 1.93 -20.55 21.29
C ASP A 126 1.23 -19.86 22.47
N GLU A 127 0.94 -20.59 23.55
CA GLU A 127 0.26 -20.04 24.74
C GLU A 127 1.12 -19.00 25.47
N HIS A 128 2.34 -18.77 25.00
CA HIS A 128 3.37 -17.92 25.59
C HIS A 128 3.58 -16.60 24.83
N LEU A 129 3.77 -15.52 25.60
CA LEU A 129 4.12 -14.21 25.06
C LEU A 129 5.61 -14.12 24.69
N PRO A 130 6.00 -13.29 23.71
CA PRO A 130 7.36 -13.27 23.19
C PRO A 130 8.36 -12.78 24.24
N SER A 131 9.24 -13.67 24.71
CA SER A 131 10.30 -13.36 25.67
C SER A 131 11.67 -13.17 25.04
N SER A 132 11.78 -13.33 23.71
CA SER A 132 13.04 -13.23 22.99
C SER A 132 12.92 -12.47 21.68
N LEU A 133 14.04 -11.88 21.25
CA LEU A 133 14.21 -11.35 19.90
C LEU A 133 15.64 -11.62 19.43
N GLY A 134 15.83 -11.72 18.13
CA GLY A 134 17.18 -11.88 17.59
C GLY A 134 17.29 -11.61 16.11
N MET A 135 18.46 -11.91 15.57
CA MET A 135 18.73 -11.88 14.14
C MET A 135 19.76 -12.94 13.78
N THR A 136 19.72 -13.43 12.54
CA THR A 136 20.83 -14.15 11.92
C THR A 136 21.40 -13.32 10.79
N CYS A 137 22.72 -13.15 10.78
CA CYS A 137 23.45 -12.41 9.76
C CYS A 137 24.68 -13.20 9.30
N ASN A 138 25.17 -12.86 8.11
CA ASN A 138 26.40 -13.43 7.57
C ASN A 138 27.53 -12.40 7.72
N ILE A 139 28.68 -12.82 8.22
CA ILE A 139 29.76 -11.93 8.66
C ILE A 139 31.07 -12.33 7.98
N SER A 140 31.83 -11.34 7.51
CA SER A 140 33.13 -11.59 6.89
C SER A 140 34.14 -12.19 7.87
N LYS A 141 35.02 -13.07 7.37
CA LYS A 141 36.08 -13.73 8.16
C LYS A 141 37.09 -12.77 8.80
N ASP A 142 37.18 -11.55 8.28
CA ASP A 142 38.13 -10.52 8.71
C ASP A 142 37.65 -9.80 9.98
N THR A 143 36.37 -9.96 10.32
CA THR A 143 35.74 -9.45 11.54
C THR A 143 36.35 -10.12 12.77
N ASN A 144 36.89 -9.33 13.70
CA ASN A 144 37.45 -9.85 14.94
C ASN A 144 36.48 -9.67 16.11
N ILE A 145 35.86 -8.50 16.18
CA ILE A 145 34.99 -8.10 17.29
C ILE A 145 33.61 -7.71 16.75
N LEU A 146 32.56 -8.20 17.41
CA LEU A 146 31.21 -7.65 17.30
C LEU A 146 30.88 -6.83 18.54
N ASN A 147 30.40 -5.61 18.31
CA ASN A 147 29.85 -4.75 19.34
C ASN A 147 28.33 -4.91 19.30
N ILE A 148 27.78 -5.54 20.33
CA ILE A 148 26.35 -5.78 20.48
C ILE A 148 25.81 -4.77 21.48
N ILE A 149 24.81 -4.01 21.04
CA ILE A 149 24.16 -2.97 21.83
C ILE A 149 22.69 -3.35 21.94
N VAL A 150 22.22 -3.51 23.16
CA VAL A 150 20.80 -3.69 23.45
C VAL A 150 20.28 -2.38 24.01
N GLN A 151 19.20 -1.87 23.45
CA GLN A 151 18.51 -0.68 23.93
C GLN A 151 17.05 -0.99 24.17
N GLY A 152 16.44 -0.29 25.12
CA GLY A 152 15.02 -0.40 25.40
C GLY A 152 14.60 0.53 26.53
N ALA A 153 13.47 0.22 27.14
CA ALA A 153 12.98 0.94 28.30
C ALA A 153 12.28 0.02 29.28
N ILE A 154 12.28 0.43 30.55
CA ILE A 154 11.43 -0.12 31.59
C ILE A 154 10.44 0.95 32.04
N TYR A 155 9.31 0.50 32.60
CA TYR A 155 8.34 1.41 33.20
C TYR A 155 8.32 1.19 34.72
N LYS A 156 8.68 2.24 35.46
CA LYS A 156 8.65 2.23 36.93
C LYS A 156 7.29 2.70 37.42
N PRO A 157 6.63 1.95 38.32
CA PRO A 157 5.40 2.42 38.92
C PRO A 157 5.68 3.61 39.85
N HIS A 158 4.78 4.58 39.84
CA HIS A 158 4.82 5.72 40.71
C HIS A 158 3.42 6.05 41.21
N ASN A 159 3.25 6.15 42.53
CA ASN A 159 1.96 6.44 43.13
C ASN A 159 1.72 7.95 43.13
N VAL A 160 0.59 8.38 42.56
CA VAL A 160 0.16 9.78 42.50
C VAL A 160 -1.17 9.90 43.25
N VAL A 161 -1.22 10.77 44.25
CA VAL A 161 -2.43 11.02 45.03
C VAL A 161 -3.23 12.11 44.33
N ILE A 162 -4.46 11.80 43.93
CA ILE A 162 -5.37 12.78 43.34
C ILE A 162 -6.41 13.14 44.40
N LYS A 163 -6.48 14.44 44.74
CA LYS A 163 -7.50 14.94 45.67
C LYS A 163 -8.88 14.54 45.15
N ASP A 164 -9.70 14.01 46.05
CA ASP A 164 -11.07 13.52 45.80
C ASP A 164 -11.19 12.24 44.96
N LYS A 165 -10.09 11.67 44.44
CA LYS A 165 -10.11 10.42 43.62
C LYS A 165 -9.16 9.31 44.11
N GLY A 166 -8.44 9.55 45.20
CA GLY A 166 -7.54 8.56 45.81
C GLY A 166 -6.19 8.44 45.09
N THR A 167 -5.45 7.38 45.41
CA THR A 167 -4.11 7.13 44.85
C THR A 167 -4.24 6.38 43.52
N ARG A 168 -3.59 6.87 42.47
CA ARG A 168 -3.45 6.18 41.18
C ARG A 168 -2.01 5.79 40.93
N LYS A 169 -1.81 4.66 40.24
CA LYS A 169 -0.49 4.20 39.77
C LYS A 169 -0.23 4.79 38.39
N TRP A 170 0.81 5.60 38.25
CA TRP A 170 1.32 6.07 36.96
C TRP A 170 2.61 5.31 36.63
N TRP A 171 2.99 5.29 35.36
CA TRP A 171 4.16 4.55 34.88
C TRP A 171 5.17 5.50 34.27
N LEU A 172 6.36 5.55 34.86
CA LEU A 172 7.47 6.42 34.44
C LEU A 172 8.43 5.62 33.56
N ARG A 173 8.54 6.01 32.29
CA ARG A 173 9.47 5.37 31.34
C ARG A 173 10.92 5.71 31.68
N GLU A 174 11.79 4.71 31.77
CA GLU A 174 13.24 4.89 31.90
C GLU A 174 13.96 4.11 30.81
N ARG A 175 14.83 4.79 30.04
CA ARG A 175 15.68 4.13 29.05
C ARG A 175 16.78 3.33 29.71
N ILE A 176 17.00 2.15 29.15
CA ILE A 176 18.09 1.27 29.55
C ILE A 176 18.87 0.80 28.32
N TYR A 177 20.14 0.45 28.55
CA TYR A 177 21.00 -0.12 27.53
C TYR A 177 22.00 -1.10 28.12
N ALA A 178 22.51 -2.01 27.30
CA ALA A 178 23.66 -2.85 27.58
C ALA A 178 24.57 -2.91 26.36
N ASN A 179 25.88 -3.02 26.61
CA ASN A 179 26.90 -3.20 25.58
C ASN A 179 27.69 -4.47 25.87
N ALA A 180 27.92 -5.29 24.85
CA ALA A 180 28.77 -6.47 24.90
C ALA A 180 29.75 -6.49 23.73
N HIS A 181 30.99 -6.90 24.01
CA HIS A 181 32.04 -7.04 23.01
C HIS A 181 32.37 -8.52 22.84
N ILE A 182 32.27 -9.02 21.61
CA ILE A 182 32.35 -10.45 21.32
C ILE A 182 33.45 -10.73 20.32
N GLU A 183 34.43 -11.52 20.73
CA GLU A 183 35.50 -11.99 19.85
C GLU A 183 35.03 -13.19 19.01
N ILE A 184 34.72 -12.95 17.73
CA ILE A 184 34.11 -13.96 16.85
C ILE A 184 35.03 -15.15 16.60
N LYS A 185 36.34 -14.91 16.48
CA LYS A 185 37.32 -15.96 16.23
C LYS A 185 37.42 -16.97 17.37
N LYS A 186 37.14 -16.55 18.61
CA LYS A 186 37.06 -17.45 19.77
C LYS A 186 35.78 -18.28 19.72
N LEU A 187 34.63 -17.67 19.38
CA LEU A 187 33.37 -18.40 19.28
C LEU A 187 33.29 -19.36 18.08
N ALA A 188 34.03 -19.09 17.01
CA ALA A 188 34.01 -19.93 15.81
C ALA A 188 34.50 -21.37 16.06
N SER A 189 35.28 -21.62 17.14
CA SER A 189 35.67 -22.97 17.57
C SER A 189 34.65 -23.62 18.51
N ASP A 190 33.95 -22.83 19.33
CA ASP A 190 33.15 -23.31 20.46
C ASP A 190 31.65 -23.41 20.12
N GLY A 191 31.22 -22.75 19.04
CA GLY A 191 29.89 -22.85 18.42
C GLY A 191 28.79 -22.01 19.08
N ILE A 192 28.72 -21.93 20.41
CA ILE A 192 27.66 -21.21 21.15
C ILE A 192 28.25 -20.47 22.37
N SER A 193 27.81 -19.22 22.59
CA SER A 193 28.04 -18.47 23.83
C SER A 193 26.71 -18.01 24.43
N LYS A 194 26.61 -18.12 25.75
CA LYS A 194 25.53 -17.55 26.58
C LYS A 194 26.17 -16.65 27.62
N GLN A 195 25.76 -15.39 27.69
CA GLN A 195 26.22 -14.44 28.70
C GLN A 195 25.07 -13.60 29.23
N LYS A 196 25.09 -13.30 30.53
CA LYS A 196 24.14 -12.39 31.15
C LYS A 196 24.56 -10.95 30.89
N LEU A 197 23.65 -10.11 30.42
CA LEU A 197 23.93 -8.69 30.16
C LEU A 197 23.71 -7.86 31.43
N THR A 198 24.69 -7.01 31.74
CA THR A 198 24.52 -5.94 32.73
C THR A 198 23.86 -4.74 32.08
N LEU A 199 22.68 -4.35 32.57
CA LEU A 199 21.89 -3.23 32.05
C LEU A 199 22.21 -1.95 32.83
N PHE A 200 22.26 -0.83 32.12
CA PHE A 200 22.48 0.49 32.69
C PHE A 200 21.37 1.46 32.30
N ASN A 201 21.01 2.37 33.21
CA ASN A 201 20.17 3.52 32.87
C ASN A 201 21.02 4.67 32.28
N LEU A 202 20.36 5.76 31.88
CA LEU A 202 21.04 6.96 31.34
C LEU A 202 21.98 7.64 32.34
N ALA A 203 21.82 7.42 33.65
CA ALA A 203 22.72 7.90 34.69
C ALA A 203 23.94 6.98 34.90
N LYS A 204 24.07 5.91 34.09
CA LYS A 204 25.11 4.85 34.20
C LYS A 204 25.01 4.03 35.49
N GLU A 205 23.82 3.99 36.08
CA GLU A 205 23.53 3.13 37.23
C GLU A 205 23.06 1.77 36.74
N GLU A 206 23.47 0.71 37.44
CA GLU A 206 23.11 -0.67 37.11
C GLU A 206 21.63 -0.95 37.43
N VAL A 207 20.92 -1.58 36.49
CA VAL A 207 19.51 -1.93 36.61
C VAL A 207 19.37 -3.43 36.84
N ASN A 208 19.26 -3.82 38.11
CA ASN A 208 19.22 -5.24 38.52
C ASN A 208 17.84 -5.91 38.44
N LYS A 209 16.81 -5.18 38.01
CA LYS A 209 15.42 -5.67 38.02
C LYS A 209 15.13 -6.65 36.87
N LEU A 210 15.87 -6.55 35.77
CA LEU A 210 15.74 -7.41 34.60
C LEU A 210 16.93 -8.37 34.52
N THR A 211 16.66 -9.60 34.10
CA THR A 211 17.68 -10.59 33.72
C THR A 211 17.57 -10.82 32.22
N ILE A 212 18.48 -10.19 31.45
CA ILE A 212 18.55 -10.35 30.00
C ILE A 212 19.77 -11.18 29.65
N ASP A 213 19.54 -12.31 29.00
CA ASP A 213 20.59 -13.20 28.50
C ASP A 213 20.84 -12.94 27.01
N LEU A 214 22.10 -12.87 26.62
CA LEU A 214 22.55 -12.78 25.23
C LEU A 214 23.10 -14.14 24.80
N TYR A 215 22.49 -14.68 23.74
CA TYR A 215 22.88 -15.92 23.08
C TYR A 215 23.48 -15.60 21.72
N ILE A 216 24.61 -16.23 21.44
CA ILE A 216 25.31 -16.09 20.16
C ILE A 216 25.70 -17.47 19.67
N GLN A 217 25.30 -17.80 18.46
CA GLN A 217 25.69 -19.03 17.79
C GLN A 217 26.42 -18.69 16.50
N VAL A 218 27.63 -19.20 16.32
CA VAL A 218 28.46 -18.98 15.12
C VAL A 218 28.63 -20.30 14.38
N ARG A 219 28.38 -20.30 13.07
CA ARG A 219 28.60 -21.45 12.18
C ARG A 219 29.46 -21.01 11.00
N LYS A 220 30.45 -21.81 10.64
CA LYS A 220 31.31 -21.54 9.49
C LYS A 220 30.66 -22.10 8.21
N VAL A 221 30.44 -21.26 7.21
CA VAL A 221 29.86 -21.65 5.92
C VAL A 221 30.71 -21.01 4.82
N GLU A 222 31.29 -21.83 3.93
CA GLU A 222 32.05 -21.38 2.75
C GLU A 222 33.16 -20.33 3.00
N GLY A 223 33.71 -20.30 4.22
CA GLY A 223 34.75 -19.34 4.61
C GLY A 223 34.24 -18.04 5.24
N GLU A 224 32.94 -17.94 5.49
CA GLU A 224 32.26 -16.86 6.21
C GLU A 224 31.64 -17.36 7.52
N TYR A 225 31.16 -16.45 8.35
CA TYR A 225 30.54 -16.75 9.65
C TYR A 225 29.05 -16.41 9.66
N LEU A 226 28.22 -17.45 9.59
CA LEU A 226 26.80 -17.34 9.81
C LEU A 226 26.53 -17.26 11.32
N THR A 227 26.09 -16.09 11.78
CA THR A 227 25.99 -15.77 13.19
C THR A 227 24.55 -15.45 13.56
N THR A 228 24.01 -16.17 14.55
CA THR A 228 22.71 -15.88 15.17
C THR A 228 22.93 -15.21 16.51
N ILE A 229 22.29 -14.08 16.72
CA ILE A 229 22.41 -13.24 17.92
C ILE A 229 20.99 -13.03 18.43
N SER A 230 20.71 -13.45 19.66
CA SER A 230 19.40 -13.29 20.27
C SER A 230 19.51 -12.87 21.73
N ILE A 231 18.57 -12.06 22.17
CA ILE A 231 18.40 -11.71 23.57
C ILE A 231 17.12 -12.34 24.10
N VAL A 232 17.17 -12.81 25.35
CA VAL A 232 16.05 -13.46 26.03
C VAL A 232 15.86 -12.77 27.37
N ASN A 233 14.62 -12.37 27.66
CA ASN A 233 14.22 -11.91 28.97
C ASN A 233 13.92 -13.12 29.87
N ASP A 234 14.91 -13.53 30.66
CA ASP A 234 14.82 -14.62 31.63
C ASP A 234 14.54 -14.06 33.05
N SER A 235 13.86 -12.91 33.13
CA SER A 235 13.37 -12.38 34.40
C SER A 235 12.28 -13.29 34.96
N HIS A 236 12.21 -13.41 36.28
CA HIS A 236 11.18 -14.18 36.96
C HIS A 236 10.26 -13.26 37.76
N THR A 237 8.96 -13.33 37.48
CA THR A 237 7.92 -12.75 38.33
C THR A 237 7.62 -13.75 39.46
N GLY A 238 7.69 -13.33 40.72
CA GLY A 238 7.27 -14.20 41.83
C GLY A 238 5.79 -14.59 41.68
N LYS A 239 5.40 -15.79 42.18
CA LYS A 239 4.06 -16.43 42.06
C LYS A 239 2.82 -15.62 42.52
N LYS A 240 2.88 -14.31 42.78
CA LYS A 240 1.83 -13.58 43.51
C LYS A 240 1.41 -12.19 42.99
N LEU A 241 1.87 -11.71 41.83
CA LEU A 241 1.65 -10.30 41.47
C LEU A 241 1.14 -10.13 40.03
N SER A 242 -0.17 -10.36 39.83
CA SER A 242 -0.93 -10.14 38.60
C SER A 242 -1.09 -8.65 38.19
N GLY A 243 -0.05 -7.83 38.42
CA GLY A 243 -0.01 -6.41 38.05
C GLY A 243 1.37 -5.74 38.21
N GLN A 244 2.41 -6.52 38.53
CA GLN A 244 3.82 -6.06 38.54
C GLN A 244 4.63 -6.63 37.38
N ALA A 245 4.04 -7.47 36.50
CA ALA A 245 4.74 -8.07 35.37
C ALA A 245 5.35 -7.02 34.44
N ASP A 246 4.67 -5.88 34.21
CA ASP A 246 5.18 -4.76 33.40
C ASP A 246 6.53 -4.22 33.88
N GLU A 247 6.83 -4.35 35.17
CA GLU A 247 8.09 -3.88 35.76
C GLU A 247 9.28 -4.79 35.42
N PHE A 248 8.99 -5.98 34.89
CA PHE A 248 9.94 -7.00 34.45
C PHE A 248 9.89 -7.20 32.93
N MET A 249 9.15 -6.36 32.20
CA MET A 249 9.13 -6.34 30.73
C MET A 249 10.17 -5.34 30.20
N LEU A 250 10.75 -5.66 29.05
CA LEU A 250 11.61 -4.76 28.30
C LEU A 250 10.83 -4.21 27.11
N PHE A 251 10.59 -2.90 27.10
CA PHE A 251 9.83 -2.22 26.04
C PHE A 251 10.75 -1.56 25.03
N GLN A 252 10.23 -1.31 23.83
CA GLN A 252 10.93 -0.64 22.72
C GLN A 252 12.30 -1.26 22.46
N THR A 253 12.36 -2.59 22.52
CA THR A 253 13.63 -3.30 22.49
C THR A 253 14.25 -3.21 21.09
N GLU A 254 15.48 -2.74 21.02
CA GLU A 254 16.29 -2.69 19.81
C GLU A 254 17.63 -3.39 20.07
N LEU A 255 17.94 -4.38 19.23
CA LEU A 255 19.24 -5.04 19.19
C LEU A 255 20.02 -4.50 17.98
N ILE A 256 21.15 -3.86 18.26
CA ILE A 256 22.06 -3.28 17.27
C ILE A 256 23.36 -4.06 17.30
N VAL A 257 23.84 -4.48 16.14
CA VAL A 257 25.09 -5.23 15.99
C VAL A 257 26.00 -4.47 15.05
N ARG A 258 27.23 -4.20 15.50
CA ARG A 258 28.27 -3.51 14.73
C ARG A 258 29.51 -4.37 14.57
N THR A 259 30.11 -4.35 13.39
CA THR A 259 31.43 -4.94 13.14
C THR A 259 32.55 -3.99 13.55
N ASP A 260 33.78 -4.51 13.66
CA ASP A 260 34.99 -3.69 13.68
C ASP A 260 35.27 -3.09 12.29
N GLU A 261 36.24 -2.17 12.19
CA GLU A 261 36.54 -1.46 10.92
C GLU A 261 37.00 -2.39 9.79
N LYS A 262 37.52 -3.58 10.13
CA LYS A 262 37.99 -4.59 9.18
C LYS A 262 36.87 -5.56 8.77
N GLY A 263 35.79 -5.62 9.54
CA GLY A 263 34.67 -6.50 9.34
C GLY A 263 33.52 -5.84 8.59
N GLU A 264 32.69 -6.67 7.97
CA GLU A 264 31.45 -6.25 7.31
C GLU A 264 30.43 -7.38 7.33
N PHE A 265 29.16 -7.00 7.22
CA PHE A 265 28.08 -7.94 6.95
C PHE A 265 28.05 -8.28 5.48
N LYS A 266 27.92 -9.56 5.18
CA LYS A 266 27.83 -10.11 3.83
C LYS A 266 26.40 -10.45 3.48
N GLY A 267 26.12 -10.52 2.18
CA GLY A 267 24.85 -11.02 1.70
C GLY A 267 24.58 -12.41 2.25
N TYR A 268 23.38 -12.60 2.78
CA TYR A 268 22.95 -13.91 3.24
C TYR A 268 22.77 -14.82 2.02
N PRO A 269 23.23 -16.08 2.06
CA PRO A 269 23.12 -17.00 0.93
C PRO A 269 21.68 -17.16 0.44
N LYS A 270 21.48 -16.93 -0.86
CA LYS A 270 20.16 -17.03 -1.51
C LYS A 270 19.69 -18.47 -1.62
N HIS A 271 18.39 -18.69 -1.79
CA HIS A 271 17.82 -20.04 -1.75
C HIS A 271 18.41 -20.92 -2.86
N TYR A 272 18.53 -20.39 -4.09
CA TYR A 272 19.12 -21.10 -5.22
C TYR A 272 20.60 -21.48 -5.02
N GLN A 273 21.32 -20.76 -4.16
CA GLN A 273 22.72 -21.06 -3.84
C GLN A 273 22.83 -22.28 -2.90
N ARG A 274 21.80 -22.58 -2.12
CA ARG A 274 21.83 -23.57 -1.03
C ARG A 274 21.56 -25.03 -1.45
N ASN A 275 21.51 -25.32 -2.76
CA ASN A 275 21.19 -26.65 -3.31
C ASN A 275 19.92 -27.29 -2.71
N LEU A 276 18.96 -26.45 -2.32
CA LEU A 276 17.65 -26.89 -1.84
C LEU A 276 16.70 -27.05 -3.05
N PRO A 277 15.70 -27.95 -2.97
CA PRO A 277 14.62 -27.97 -3.95
C PRO A 277 13.99 -26.59 -4.04
N ILE A 278 13.85 -26.08 -5.26
CA ILE A 278 13.25 -24.77 -5.54
C ILE A 278 12.23 -24.94 -6.64
N THR A 279 11.07 -24.33 -6.47
CA THR A 279 10.01 -24.32 -7.48
C THR A 279 10.33 -23.30 -8.58
N THR A 280 9.67 -23.43 -9.73
CA THR A 280 9.79 -22.46 -10.83
C THR A 280 9.36 -21.04 -10.41
N SER A 281 8.37 -20.92 -9.51
CA SER A 281 7.93 -19.62 -8.98
C SER A 281 9.01 -18.98 -8.13
N GLU A 282 9.57 -19.72 -7.17
CA GLU A 282 10.64 -19.22 -6.29
C GLU A 282 11.90 -18.87 -7.09
N LEU A 283 12.20 -19.61 -8.16
CA LEU A 283 13.33 -19.30 -9.04
C LEU A 283 13.11 -17.98 -9.80
N ASN A 284 11.88 -17.70 -10.23
CA ASN A 284 11.53 -16.40 -10.82
C ASN A 284 11.64 -15.26 -9.81
N ASP A 285 11.23 -15.48 -8.56
CA ASP A 285 11.39 -14.48 -7.49
C ASP A 285 12.87 -14.20 -7.20
N GLU A 286 13.70 -15.25 -7.12
CA GLU A 286 15.15 -15.13 -6.95
C GLU A 286 15.80 -14.37 -8.12
N LEU A 287 15.35 -14.61 -9.36
CA LEU A 287 15.79 -13.85 -10.53
C LEU A 287 15.36 -12.39 -10.47
N LEU A 288 14.11 -12.10 -10.11
CA LEU A 288 13.55 -10.75 -10.00
C LEU A 288 14.29 -9.93 -8.93
N TYR A 289 14.58 -10.54 -7.79
CA TYR A 289 15.25 -9.92 -6.66
C TYR A 289 16.75 -10.22 -6.59
N ARG A 290 17.38 -10.68 -7.70
CA ARG A 290 18.78 -11.11 -7.74
C ARG A 290 19.78 -10.06 -7.24
N ASN A 291 19.50 -8.79 -7.49
CA ASN A 291 20.34 -7.66 -7.06
C ASN A 291 19.95 -7.09 -5.69
N LYS A 292 18.91 -7.62 -5.05
CA LYS A 292 18.54 -7.26 -3.67
C LYS A 292 19.28 -8.18 -2.72
N ILE A 293 20.10 -7.57 -1.85
CA ILE A 293 20.94 -8.26 -0.87
C ILE A 293 20.28 -8.13 0.49
N ASN A 294 20.01 -9.26 1.13
CA ASN A 294 19.57 -9.30 2.53
C ASN A 294 20.80 -9.60 3.39
N TYR A 295 21.12 -8.72 4.34
CA TYR A 295 22.29 -8.89 5.22
C TYR A 295 21.95 -9.60 6.54
N ALA A 296 20.68 -9.55 6.95
CA ALA A 296 20.19 -10.25 8.13
C ALA A 296 18.72 -10.67 7.99
N PHE A 297 18.34 -11.66 8.78
CA PHE A 297 16.98 -12.09 9.02
C PHE A 297 16.66 -11.92 10.50
N GLY A 298 15.55 -11.26 10.83
CA GLY A 298 15.11 -11.11 12.21
C GLY A 298 14.32 -12.33 12.70
N HIS A 299 14.40 -12.59 14.01
CA HIS A 299 13.65 -13.62 14.73
C HIS A 299 12.75 -12.93 15.75
N GLY A 300 11.43 -13.06 15.58
CA GLY A 300 10.44 -12.30 16.34
C GLY A 300 10.41 -10.80 16.03
N CYS A 301 11.19 -10.34 15.04
CA CYS A 301 11.25 -8.95 14.59
C CYS A 301 11.74 -8.89 13.12
N SER A 302 11.75 -7.69 12.53
CA SER A 302 12.44 -7.43 11.27
C SER A 302 13.85 -6.88 11.52
N THR A 303 14.66 -6.79 10.48
CA THR A 303 16.00 -6.17 10.51
C THR A 303 16.09 -5.04 9.51
N THR A 304 16.93 -4.05 9.81
CA THR A 304 17.19 -2.90 8.93
C THR A 304 18.65 -2.48 9.02
N TRP A 305 19.14 -1.90 7.94
CA TRP A 305 20.52 -1.44 7.75
C TRP A 305 20.51 -0.26 6.78
N LYS A 306 21.63 0.45 6.72
CA LYS A 306 21.86 1.44 5.65
C LYS A 306 22.43 0.71 4.44
N ASP A 307 21.88 1.01 3.27
CA ASP A 307 22.29 0.42 2.00
C ASP A 307 23.54 1.15 1.48
N ASP A 308 24.66 0.91 2.15
CA ASP A 308 25.99 1.41 1.79
C ASP A 308 26.78 0.28 1.08
N GLU A 309 27.86 0.62 0.35
CA GLU A 309 28.73 -0.39 -0.28
C GLU A 309 29.30 -1.42 0.72
N CYS A 310 29.46 -1.00 1.98
CA CYS A 310 29.95 -1.81 3.09
C CYS A 310 29.03 -1.66 4.29
N VAL A 311 28.23 -2.70 4.58
CA VAL A 311 27.31 -2.70 5.71
C VAL A 311 28.05 -3.13 6.98
N ARG A 312 28.18 -2.22 7.95
CA ARG A 312 28.86 -2.46 9.24
C ARG A 312 27.95 -2.39 10.46
N GLU A 313 26.69 -2.00 10.27
CA GLU A 313 25.69 -1.91 11.34
C GLU A 313 24.37 -2.50 10.83
N ILE A 314 23.81 -3.41 11.62
CA ILE A 314 22.46 -3.94 11.43
C ILE A 314 21.71 -3.79 12.75
N LYS A 315 20.42 -3.49 12.66
CA LYS A 315 19.56 -3.36 13.83
C LYS A 315 18.21 -4.05 13.63
N THR A 316 17.59 -4.46 14.72
CA THR A 316 16.20 -4.96 14.70
C THR A 316 15.20 -3.82 14.58
N THR A 317 14.02 -4.09 14.02
CA THR A 317 12.90 -3.15 13.98
C THR A 317 11.57 -3.90 13.98
N PHE A 318 10.54 -3.28 14.54
CA PHE A 318 9.16 -3.78 14.53
C PHE A 318 8.29 -3.03 13.51
N VAL A 319 8.81 -1.96 12.91
CA VAL A 319 8.14 -1.17 11.87
C VAL A 319 9.11 -1.00 10.71
N PRO A 320 9.37 -2.08 9.93
CA PRO A 320 10.28 -2.01 8.80
C PRO A 320 9.76 -1.02 7.75
N THR A 321 10.67 -0.24 7.19
CA THR A 321 10.37 0.72 6.12
C THR A 321 11.27 0.45 4.93
N TYR A 322 10.69 0.53 3.73
CA TYR A 322 11.44 0.43 2.48
C TYR A 322 10.93 1.47 1.50
N GLU A 323 11.85 2.11 0.79
CA GLU A 323 11.50 3.01 -0.30
C GLU A 323 11.52 2.24 -1.62
N THR A 324 10.36 2.17 -2.26
CA THR A 324 10.24 1.53 -3.58
C THR A 324 10.59 2.53 -4.67
N THR A 325 11.34 2.09 -5.66
CA THR A 325 11.62 2.90 -6.84
C THR A 325 10.34 3.07 -7.67
N SER A 326 10.08 4.30 -8.12
CA SER A 326 8.96 4.55 -9.03
C SER A 326 9.27 3.98 -10.41
N MET A 327 8.37 3.17 -10.97
CA MET A 327 8.46 2.74 -12.37
C MET A 327 7.93 3.85 -13.29
N THR A 328 8.67 4.15 -14.36
CA THR A 328 8.18 5.03 -15.43
C THR A 328 7.47 4.20 -16.51
N PRO A 329 6.31 4.63 -17.04
CA PRO A 329 5.65 3.97 -18.16
C PRO A 329 6.23 4.37 -19.53
N ASP A 330 7.18 5.30 -19.54
CA ASP A 330 7.79 5.82 -20.77
C ASP A 330 8.72 4.76 -21.36
N VAL A 331 8.60 4.53 -22.67
CA VAL A 331 9.52 3.70 -23.43
C VAL A 331 10.38 4.62 -24.28
N GLU A 332 11.67 4.38 -24.27
CA GLU A 332 12.68 5.14 -25.01
C GLU A 332 13.18 4.28 -26.17
N VAL A 333 13.29 4.90 -27.35
CA VAL A 333 13.78 4.27 -28.58
C VAL A 333 14.86 5.15 -29.19
N GLU A 334 15.86 4.52 -29.81
CA GLU A 334 16.90 5.24 -30.52
C GLU A 334 16.43 5.57 -31.94
N VAL A 335 16.29 6.86 -32.24
CA VAL A 335 15.92 7.36 -33.57
C VAL A 335 17.05 8.25 -34.07
N ASN A 336 17.72 7.85 -35.16
CA ASN A 336 18.83 8.59 -35.77
C ASN A 336 19.98 8.93 -34.79
N GLY A 337 20.28 8.04 -33.83
CA GLY A 337 21.33 8.26 -32.83
C GLY A 337 20.90 9.08 -31.60
N ASN A 338 19.63 9.47 -31.50
CA ASN A 338 19.07 10.15 -30.33
C ASN A 338 18.06 9.26 -29.62
N ILE A 339 18.11 9.24 -28.29
CA ILE A 339 17.11 8.56 -27.46
C ILE A 339 15.88 9.45 -27.36
N GLU A 340 14.76 9.01 -27.94
CA GLU A 340 13.47 9.70 -27.91
C GLU A 340 12.41 8.86 -27.19
N LYS A 341 11.49 9.53 -26.49
CA LYS A 341 10.36 8.86 -25.85
C LYS A 341 9.29 8.53 -26.88
N VAL A 342 8.86 7.27 -26.92
CA VAL A 342 7.73 6.82 -27.73
C VAL A 342 6.48 7.60 -27.31
N ASN A 343 5.97 8.43 -28.21
CA ASN A 343 4.82 9.29 -27.95
C ASN A 343 3.70 9.02 -28.96
N ILE A 344 2.77 8.14 -28.60
CA ILE A 344 1.64 7.76 -29.46
C ILE A 344 0.46 8.66 -29.11
N LYS A 345 0.30 9.77 -29.83
CA LYS A 345 -0.82 10.70 -29.58
C LYS A 345 -2.13 10.07 -30.01
N MET A 346 -3.14 10.19 -29.15
CA MET A 346 -4.47 9.64 -29.44
C MET A 346 -5.08 10.28 -30.68
N ILE A 347 -4.82 11.58 -30.91
CA ILE A 347 -5.36 12.30 -32.07
C ILE A 347 -4.81 11.80 -33.40
N ASP A 348 -3.55 11.34 -33.43
CA ASP A 348 -2.93 10.77 -34.63
C ASP A 348 -3.62 9.45 -34.99
N LEU A 349 -3.93 8.63 -33.98
CA LEU A 349 -4.70 7.39 -34.16
C LEU A 349 -6.17 7.64 -34.54
N VAL A 350 -6.77 8.75 -34.12
CA VAL A 350 -8.14 9.12 -34.51
C VAL A 350 -8.20 9.56 -35.97
N ASN A 351 -7.21 10.32 -36.42
CA ASN A 351 -7.16 10.89 -37.77
C ASN A 351 -6.64 9.90 -38.83
N ALA A 352 -5.97 8.83 -38.42
CA ALA A 352 -5.43 7.84 -39.35
C ALA A 352 -6.55 7.11 -40.13
N THR A 353 -6.55 7.29 -41.45
CA THR A 353 -7.54 6.74 -42.38
C THR A 353 -7.06 5.43 -43.02
N THR A 354 -5.75 5.25 -43.16
CA THR A 354 -5.14 4.07 -43.77
C THR A 354 -4.44 3.18 -42.74
N TYR A 355 -4.11 1.95 -43.15
CA TYR A 355 -3.34 1.04 -42.31
C TYR A 355 -1.90 1.57 -42.12
N GLU A 356 -1.32 2.13 -43.18
CA GLU A 356 0.06 2.61 -43.22
C GLU A 356 0.28 3.78 -42.23
N GLU A 357 -0.71 4.66 -42.07
CA GLU A 357 -0.68 5.75 -41.08
C GLU A 357 -0.65 5.20 -39.64
N LEU A 358 -1.50 4.21 -39.34
CA LEU A 358 -1.51 3.55 -38.03
C LEU A 358 -0.23 2.75 -37.78
N GLU A 359 0.21 1.99 -38.77
CA GLU A 359 1.45 1.21 -38.71
C GLU A 359 2.64 2.13 -38.43
N SER A 360 2.78 3.25 -39.15
CA SER A 360 3.87 4.21 -38.91
C SER A 360 3.89 4.77 -37.48
N THR A 361 2.72 4.88 -36.84
CA THR A 361 2.58 5.39 -35.46
C THR A 361 2.86 4.31 -34.41
N LEU A 362 2.45 3.07 -34.66
CA LEU A 362 2.48 1.98 -33.68
C LEU A 362 3.73 1.09 -33.78
N LEU A 363 4.29 0.94 -34.98
CA LEU A 363 5.43 0.06 -35.26
C LEU A 363 6.70 0.41 -34.44
N PRO A 364 7.05 1.69 -34.21
CA PRO A 364 8.22 2.03 -33.39
C PRO A 364 8.18 1.44 -31.98
N LEU A 365 7.01 1.33 -31.36
CA LEU A 365 6.86 0.69 -30.05
C LEU A 365 7.20 -0.80 -30.11
N LEU A 366 6.70 -1.50 -31.14
CA LEU A 366 6.92 -2.94 -31.30
C LEU A 366 8.38 -3.25 -31.62
N GLN A 367 9.01 -2.41 -32.45
CA GLN A 367 10.44 -2.52 -32.77
C GLN A 367 11.32 -2.27 -31.53
N GLY A 368 11.03 -1.21 -30.77
CA GLY A 368 11.74 -0.94 -29.52
C GLY A 368 11.63 -2.08 -28.50
N TYR A 369 10.46 -2.69 -28.38
CA TYR A 369 10.29 -3.86 -27.51
C TYR A 369 11.02 -5.11 -28.03
N GLU A 370 11.05 -5.32 -29.34
CA GLU A 370 11.81 -6.41 -29.97
C GLU A 370 13.32 -6.26 -29.77
N GLU A 371 13.85 -5.04 -29.89
CA GLU A 371 15.26 -4.74 -29.62
C GLU A 371 15.58 -4.92 -28.14
N TRP A 372 14.71 -4.43 -27.24
CA TRP A 372 14.86 -4.65 -25.80
C TRP A 372 14.90 -6.13 -25.43
N ILE A 373 14.02 -6.95 -26.03
CA ILE A 373 14.04 -8.42 -25.85
C ILE A 373 15.40 -8.99 -26.23
N LYS A 374 15.94 -8.63 -27.40
CA LYS A 374 17.25 -9.12 -27.86
C LYS A 374 18.39 -8.71 -26.94
N LEU A 375 18.34 -7.50 -26.39
CA LEU A 375 19.34 -7.04 -25.41
C LEU A 375 19.25 -7.85 -24.12
N GLN A 376 18.05 -8.06 -23.58
CA GLN A 376 17.87 -8.85 -22.36
C GLN A 376 18.24 -10.33 -22.54
N GLU A 377 18.09 -10.90 -23.75
CA GLU A 377 18.55 -12.26 -24.05
C GLU A 377 20.08 -12.40 -23.98
N GLN A 378 20.84 -11.33 -24.29
CA GLN A 378 22.30 -11.33 -24.17
C GLN A 378 22.75 -11.39 -22.71
N ASP A 379 22.03 -10.70 -21.83
CA ASP A 379 22.31 -10.66 -20.39
C ASP A 379 22.15 -12.02 -19.69
N ILE A 380 21.46 -12.99 -20.31
CA ILE A 380 21.23 -14.33 -19.73
C ILE A 380 22.55 -15.05 -19.46
N ALA A 381 23.56 -14.86 -20.32
CA ALA A 381 24.85 -15.53 -20.20
C ALA A 381 25.62 -15.12 -18.94
N ASP A 382 25.37 -13.90 -18.44
CA ASP A 382 26.03 -13.34 -17.25
C ASP A 382 25.34 -13.75 -15.93
N LEU A 383 24.16 -14.37 -16.00
CA LEU A 383 23.46 -14.89 -14.83
C LEU A 383 24.04 -16.21 -14.35
N ASP A 384 23.89 -16.47 -13.04
CA ASP A 384 24.16 -17.80 -12.48
C ASP A 384 23.41 -18.88 -13.28
N SER A 385 24.11 -19.95 -13.63
CA SER A 385 23.58 -21.11 -14.36
C SER A 385 22.21 -21.60 -13.87
N LYS A 386 21.95 -21.52 -12.56
CA LYS A 386 20.69 -21.94 -11.94
C LYS A 386 19.52 -21.00 -12.27
N LEU A 387 19.78 -19.73 -12.53
CA LEU A 387 18.77 -18.72 -12.84
C LEU A 387 18.49 -18.59 -14.35
N GLN A 388 19.37 -19.13 -15.20
CA GLN A 388 19.26 -18.99 -16.66
C GLN A 388 18.00 -19.63 -17.24
N GLU A 389 17.50 -20.72 -16.65
CA GLU A 389 16.27 -21.37 -17.11
C GLU A 389 15.05 -20.46 -16.90
N ALA A 390 14.91 -19.87 -15.70
CA ALA A 390 13.86 -18.90 -15.41
C ALA A 390 13.95 -17.67 -16.33
N ALA A 391 15.17 -17.19 -16.61
CA ALA A 391 15.37 -16.06 -17.53
C ALA A 391 14.90 -16.40 -18.95
N LYS A 392 15.28 -17.56 -19.49
CA LYS A 392 14.85 -18.02 -20.82
C LYS A 392 13.33 -18.19 -20.91
N TYR A 393 12.71 -18.73 -19.86
CA TYR A 393 11.26 -18.85 -19.77
C TYR A 393 10.57 -17.48 -19.84
N ASN A 394 11.04 -16.50 -19.07
CA ASN A 394 10.48 -15.15 -19.10
C ASN A 394 10.69 -14.45 -20.47
N MET A 395 11.84 -14.65 -21.12
CA MET A 395 12.07 -14.11 -22.47
C MET A 395 11.13 -14.74 -23.52
N ALA A 396 10.78 -16.02 -23.38
CA ALA A 396 9.77 -16.66 -24.22
C ALA A 396 8.38 -16.02 -24.03
N LEU A 397 8.00 -15.66 -22.80
CA LEU A 397 6.75 -14.92 -22.51
C LEU A 397 6.76 -13.52 -23.12
N CYS A 398 7.88 -12.80 -23.05
CA CYS A 398 8.04 -11.50 -23.70
C CYS A 398 7.89 -11.61 -25.23
N SER A 399 8.54 -12.61 -25.83
CA SER A 399 8.44 -12.88 -27.27
C SER A 399 7.02 -13.24 -27.70
N ASN A 400 6.28 -14.02 -26.89
CA ASN A 400 4.87 -14.31 -27.13
C ASN A 400 4.03 -13.02 -27.09
N SER A 401 4.26 -12.15 -26.10
CA SER A 401 3.56 -10.87 -25.97
C SER A 401 3.80 -9.96 -27.18
N LEU A 402 5.05 -9.91 -27.68
CA LEU A 402 5.38 -9.20 -28.92
C LEU A 402 4.65 -9.79 -30.14
N LEU A 403 4.58 -11.12 -30.25
CA LEU A 403 3.84 -11.78 -31.33
C LEU A 403 2.36 -11.39 -31.30
N ARG A 404 1.73 -11.37 -30.12
CA ARG A 404 0.33 -10.95 -29.94
C ARG A 404 0.12 -9.50 -30.36
N MET A 405 1.01 -8.59 -29.97
CA MET A 405 0.98 -7.19 -30.43
C MET A 405 1.08 -7.08 -31.95
N LYS A 406 2.02 -7.81 -32.58
CA LYS A 406 2.19 -7.84 -34.05
C LYS A 406 0.93 -8.37 -34.75
N LYS A 407 0.27 -9.40 -34.22
CA LYS A 407 -1.02 -9.90 -34.73
C LYS A 407 -2.10 -8.84 -34.64
N GLY A 408 -2.23 -8.17 -33.49
CA GLY A 408 -3.19 -7.10 -33.29
C GLY A 408 -3.02 -5.94 -34.28
N LEU A 409 -1.78 -5.51 -34.51
CA LEU A 409 -1.46 -4.52 -35.53
C LEU A 409 -1.89 -4.99 -36.93
N LYS A 410 -1.57 -6.24 -37.30
CA LYS A 410 -1.96 -6.82 -38.60
C LYS A 410 -3.47 -6.85 -38.81
N HIS A 411 -4.28 -7.04 -37.77
CA HIS A 411 -5.74 -6.99 -37.86
C HIS A 411 -6.29 -5.62 -38.29
N LEU A 412 -5.54 -4.53 -38.04
CA LEU A 412 -5.92 -3.17 -38.46
C LEU A 412 -5.85 -2.97 -39.99
N THR A 413 -5.36 -3.96 -40.76
CA THR A 413 -5.53 -3.97 -42.22
C THR A 413 -7.00 -4.05 -42.63
N ASN A 414 -7.84 -4.74 -41.83
CA ASN A 414 -9.28 -4.82 -42.05
C ASN A 414 -9.93 -3.46 -41.73
N PRO A 415 -10.68 -2.84 -42.68
CA PRO A 415 -11.27 -1.52 -42.49
C PRO A 415 -12.31 -1.46 -41.36
N ILE A 416 -13.02 -2.55 -41.07
CA ILE A 416 -14.01 -2.61 -39.97
C ILE A 416 -13.30 -2.56 -38.62
N ILE A 417 -12.29 -3.40 -38.43
CA ILE A 417 -11.47 -3.43 -37.21
C ILE A 417 -10.76 -2.09 -37.03
N ARG A 418 -10.16 -1.56 -38.10
CA ARG A 418 -9.52 -0.24 -38.10
C ARG A 418 -10.49 0.86 -37.65
N LYS A 419 -11.69 0.90 -38.22
CA LYS A 419 -12.70 1.90 -37.86
C LYS A 419 -13.09 1.79 -36.38
N ALA A 420 -13.32 0.58 -35.86
CA ALA A 420 -13.60 0.37 -34.44
C ALA A 420 -12.44 0.88 -33.56
N PHE A 421 -11.20 0.62 -33.97
CA PHE A 421 -10.00 1.10 -33.29
C PHE A 421 -9.91 2.63 -33.29
N ASN A 422 -10.15 3.30 -34.42
CA ASN A 422 -10.16 4.78 -34.48
C ASN A 422 -11.22 5.37 -33.54
N LEU A 423 -12.45 4.82 -33.55
CA LEU A 423 -13.55 5.29 -32.69
C LEU A 423 -13.27 5.06 -31.20
N ALA A 424 -12.63 3.94 -30.84
CA ALA A 424 -12.20 3.68 -29.47
C ALA A 424 -11.17 4.72 -28.98
N ASN A 425 -10.20 5.05 -29.83
CA ASN A 425 -9.22 6.11 -29.54
C ASN A 425 -9.89 7.48 -29.38
N GLU A 426 -10.90 7.78 -30.21
CA GLU A 426 -11.69 9.01 -30.10
C GLU A 426 -12.45 9.07 -28.77
N ALA A 427 -13.10 7.97 -28.38
CA ALA A 427 -13.84 7.88 -27.14
C ALA A 427 -12.95 8.08 -25.91
N ILE A 428 -11.75 7.48 -25.90
CA ILE A 428 -10.79 7.65 -24.81
C ILE A 428 -10.26 9.08 -24.76
N LEU A 429 -9.94 9.69 -25.91
CA LEU A 429 -9.49 11.07 -25.98
C LEU A 429 -10.55 12.04 -25.41
N LEU A 430 -11.81 11.88 -25.82
CA LEU A 430 -12.94 12.66 -25.31
C LEU A 430 -13.16 12.44 -23.81
N GLN A 431 -13.06 11.19 -23.36
CA GLN A 431 -13.15 10.81 -21.95
C GLN A 431 -12.07 11.48 -21.09
N GLN A 432 -10.86 11.67 -21.63
CA GLN A 432 -9.75 12.28 -20.92
C GLN A 432 -9.87 13.81 -20.78
N VAL A 433 -10.57 14.49 -21.68
CA VAL A 433 -10.69 15.96 -21.64
C VAL A 433 -11.99 16.45 -21.01
N ASN A 434 -13.07 15.65 -21.10
CA ASN A 434 -14.39 16.01 -20.61
C ASN A 434 -14.64 15.52 -19.16
N GLY A 435 -15.56 16.18 -18.46
CA GLY A 435 -16.00 15.76 -17.12
C GLY A 435 -15.00 15.89 -15.97
N LYS A 436 -13.80 16.46 -16.24
CA LYS A 436 -12.75 16.70 -15.24
C LYS A 436 -12.90 18.02 -14.48
N LYS A 437 -13.39 19.06 -15.16
CA LYS A 437 -13.61 20.38 -14.53
C LYS A 437 -14.94 20.36 -13.79
N ASN A 438 -14.93 20.76 -12.52
CA ASN A 438 -16.16 20.90 -11.75
C ASN A 438 -16.92 22.14 -12.25
N ARG A 439 -18.10 21.93 -12.83
CA ARG A 439 -19.02 23.01 -13.18
C ARG A 439 -20.02 23.17 -12.05
N THR A 440 -20.07 24.35 -11.46
CA THR A 440 -20.96 24.64 -10.34
C THR A 440 -22.18 25.38 -10.79
N VAL A 441 -23.28 25.13 -10.08
CA VAL A 441 -24.59 25.69 -10.41
C VAL A 441 -25.15 26.34 -9.14
N SER A 442 -25.68 27.55 -9.32
CA SER A 442 -26.28 28.35 -8.26
C SER A 442 -27.63 28.88 -8.73
N ILE A 443 -28.48 29.24 -7.78
CA ILE A 443 -29.82 29.75 -8.06
C ILE A 443 -29.89 31.17 -7.54
N GLN A 444 -30.09 32.13 -8.44
CA GLN A 444 -30.33 33.53 -8.09
C GLN A 444 -31.76 33.89 -8.51
N GLY A 445 -32.65 34.07 -7.53
CA GLY A 445 -34.08 34.26 -7.80
C GLY A 445 -34.72 33.01 -8.40
N VAL A 446 -35.13 33.11 -9.66
CA VAL A 446 -35.73 32.00 -10.46
C VAL A 446 -34.74 31.46 -11.51
N GLU A 447 -33.60 32.13 -11.70
CA GLU A 447 -32.63 31.77 -12.73
C GLU A 447 -31.55 30.81 -12.19
N THR A 448 -31.15 29.87 -13.06
CA THR A 448 -30.06 28.93 -12.81
C THR A 448 -28.79 29.50 -13.44
N ILE A 449 -27.80 29.83 -12.62
CA ILE A 449 -26.53 30.42 -13.07
C ILE A 449 -25.42 29.40 -12.90
N PHE A 450 -24.67 29.20 -13.98
CA PHE A 450 -23.48 28.36 -14.01
C PHE A 450 -22.23 29.25 -14.00
N ASP A 451 -21.19 28.79 -13.33
CA ASP A 451 -19.87 29.43 -13.30
C ASP A 451 -19.21 29.55 -14.69
N PHE A 452 -19.48 28.61 -15.58
CA PHE A 452 -19.09 28.68 -17.00
C PHE A 452 -20.09 27.97 -17.92
N LYS A 453 -20.05 28.31 -19.21
CA LYS A 453 -21.00 27.79 -20.21
C LYS A 453 -20.70 26.33 -20.54
N TYR A 454 -21.73 25.57 -20.92
CA TYR A 454 -21.58 24.18 -21.35
C TYR A 454 -20.52 23.99 -22.46
N LYS A 455 -20.49 24.90 -23.45
CA LYS A 455 -19.51 24.87 -24.55
C LYS A 455 -18.06 25.13 -24.12
N GLU A 456 -17.86 25.70 -22.93
CA GLU A 456 -16.54 25.92 -22.32
C GLU A 456 -16.11 24.72 -21.45
N ALA A 457 -17.09 23.89 -21.05
CA ALA A 457 -16.92 22.70 -20.23
C ALA A 457 -16.66 21.43 -21.04
N VAL A 458 -17.16 21.38 -22.29
CA VAL A 458 -17.20 20.20 -23.15
C VAL A 458 -16.45 20.47 -24.44
N PHE A 459 -15.54 19.57 -24.77
CA PHE A 459 -14.75 19.54 -25.99
C PHE A 459 -15.25 18.45 -26.92
N LYS A 460 -15.29 18.76 -28.22
CA LYS A 460 -15.50 17.81 -29.31
C LYS A 460 -14.17 17.49 -30.00
N THR A 461 -14.12 16.36 -30.71
CA THR A 461 -12.92 15.88 -31.43
C THR A 461 -12.31 16.91 -32.37
N VAL A 462 -13.13 17.67 -33.09
CA VAL A 462 -12.67 18.77 -33.97
C VAL A 462 -11.90 19.87 -33.25
N GLN A 463 -12.10 20.06 -31.95
CA GLN A 463 -11.39 21.04 -31.12
C GLN A 463 -10.07 20.47 -30.55
N LEU A 464 -9.84 19.16 -30.68
CA LEU A 464 -8.72 18.43 -30.07
C LEU A 464 -7.60 18.10 -31.06
N GLN A 465 -7.60 18.71 -32.24
CA GLN A 465 -6.58 18.48 -33.29
C GLN A 465 -5.16 18.84 -32.86
N LYS A 466 -5.00 19.68 -31.82
CA LYS A 466 -3.71 20.04 -31.20
C LYS A 466 -3.51 19.39 -29.83
N SER A 467 -4.29 18.36 -29.50
CA SER A 467 -4.18 17.67 -28.21
C SER A 467 -2.84 16.98 -28.09
N THR A 468 -2.27 17.02 -26.88
CA THR A 468 -1.03 16.32 -26.53
C THR A 468 -1.29 15.04 -25.75
N ASN A 469 -2.56 14.66 -25.54
CA ASN A 469 -2.94 13.40 -24.90
C ASN A 469 -2.41 12.21 -25.71
N SER A 470 -1.59 11.39 -25.07
CA SER A 470 -0.97 10.21 -25.65
C SER A 470 -1.21 8.96 -24.81
N TRP A 471 -1.11 7.82 -25.47
CA TRP A 471 -1.05 6.53 -24.80
C TRP A 471 0.32 6.32 -24.17
N ARG A 472 0.31 5.73 -22.98
CA ARG A 472 1.51 5.09 -22.43
C ARG A 472 1.76 3.79 -23.19
N ALA A 473 3.03 3.44 -23.37
CA ALA A 473 3.44 2.28 -24.14
C ALA A 473 2.72 0.98 -23.72
N PHE A 474 2.66 0.69 -22.42
CA PHE A 474 1.98 -0.52 -21.94
C PHE A 474 0.46 -0.52 -22.22
N GLN A 475 -0.18 0.65 -22.28
CA GLN A 475 -1.63 0.75 -22.50
C GLN A 475 -1.98 0.35 -23.93
N ILE A 476 -1.23 0.89 -24.90
CA ILE A 476 -1.42 0.56 -26.31
C ILE A 476 -0.93 -0.85 -26.64
N ALA A 477 0.14 -1.32 -25.98
CA ALA A 477 0.58 -2.71 -26.06
C ALA A 477 -0.54 -3.67 -25.62
N PHE A 478 -1.14 -3.44 -24.46
CA PHE A 478 -2.28 -4.22 -23.97
C PHE A 478 -3.47 -4.18 -24.94
N PHE A 479 -3.74 -3.01 -25.53
CA PHE A 479 -4.79 -2.87 -26.52
C PHE A 479 -4.50 -3.74 -27.75
N LEU A 480 -3.30 -3.65 -28.34
CA LEU A 480 -2.92 -4.47 -29.49
C LEU A 480 -2.95 -5.97 -29.18
N MET A 481 -2.47 -6.40 -28.01
CA MET A 481 -2.52 -7.80 -27.58
C MET A 481 -3.94 -8.37 -27.48
N SER A 482 -4.95 -7.51 -27.29
CA SER A 482 -6.35 -7.93 -27.13
C SER A 482 -7.13 -8.01 -28.44
N ILE A 483 -6.61 -7.46 -29.55
CA ILE A 483 -7.39 -7.34 -30.79
C ILE A 483 -7.72 -8.72 -31.40
N ASP A 484 -6.75 -9.65 -31.43
CA ASP A 484 -6.97 -10.96 -32.05
C ASP A 484 -8.09 -11.75 -31.36
N SER A 485 -8.10 -11.79 -30.03
CA SER A 485 -9.13 -12.51 -29.27
C SER A 485 -10.54 -11.91 -29.41
N ILE A 486 -10.65 -10.62 -29.75
CA ILE A 486 -11.93 -9.94 -29.97
C ILE A 486 -12.38 -10.05 -31.44
N ALA A 487 -11.45 -9.91 -32.38
CA ALA A 487 -11.77 -9.80 -33.79
C ALA A 487 -11.89 -11.16 -34.50
N ASN A 488 -11.21 -12.19 -33.98
CA ASN A 488 -11.16 -13.53 -34.55
C ASN A 488 -11.85 -14.55 -33.65
N ASP A 489 -13.02 -15.02 -34.07
CA ASP A 489 -13.86 -15.96 -33.30
C ASP A 489 -13.15 -17.31 -33.02
N GLU A 490 -12.19 -17.70 -33.87
CA GLU A 490 -11.40 -18.94 -33.77
C GLU A 490 -10.07 -18.75 -33.01
N SER A 491 -9.80 -17.56 -32.46
CA SER A 491 -8.55 -17.31 -31.75
C SER A 491 -8.46 -18.13 -30.46
N LEU A 492 -7.38 -18.89 -30.33
CA LEU A 492 -7.03 -19.58 -29.08
C LEU A 492 -6.68 -18.60 -27.94
N GLU A 493 -6.40 -17.33 -28.26
CA GLU A 493 -6.10 -16.30 -27.26
C GLU A 493 -7.31 -15.91 -26.41
N ARG A 494 -8.52 -16.36 -26.79
CA ARG A 494 -9.76 -16.16 -26.01
C ARG A 494 -9.76 -16.91 -24.67
N GLU A 495 -8.90 -17.93 -24.53
CA GLU A 495 -8.71 -18.68 -23.28
C GLU A 495 -7.64 -18.04 -22.36
N ILE A 496 -7.04 -16.92 -22.78
CA ILE A 496 -5.99 -16.24 -22.02
C ILE A 496 -6.59 -15.18 -21.09
N VAL A 497 -6.12 -15.16 -19.85
CA VAL A 497 -6.37 -14.07 -18.89
C VAL A 497 -5.15 -13.17 -18.83
N ASP A 498 -5.27 -11.95 -19.34
CA ASP A 498 -4.19 -10.96 -19.27
C ASP A 498 -4.19 -10.18 -17.94
N LEU A 499 -3.02 -10.08 -17.31
CA LEU A 499 -2.80 -9.33 -16.08
C LEU A 499 -1.99 -8.06 -16.33
N ILE A 500 -2.59 -6.88 -16.12
CA ILE A 500 -1.87 -5.60 -16.15
C ILE A 500 -1.25 -5.32 -14.78
N TRP A 501 0.02 -5.69 -14.61
CA TRP A 501 0.79 -5.39 -13.40
C TRP A 501 1.57 -4.08 -13.55
N PHE A 502 1.03 -3.00 -12.99
CA PHE A 502 1.65 -1.67 -12.97
C PHE A 502 1.27 -0.94 -11.68
N PRO A 503 2.11 -0.06 -11.10
CA PRO A 503 1.75 0.68 -9.88
C PRO A 503 0.43 1.47 -9.97
N THR A 504 -0.17 1.75 -8.81
CA THR A 504 -1.36 2.61 -8.70
C THR A 504 -1.05 4.02 -9.23
N GLY A 505 -2.04 4.69 -9.83
CA GLY A 505 -1.82 5.96 -10.54
C GLY A 505 -1.09 5.82 -11.89
N GLY A 506 -0.67 4.62 -12.26
CA GLY A 506 0.03 4.32 -13.51
C GLY A 506 -0.79 4.32 -14.80
N GLY A 507 -2.09 4.64 -14.75
CA GLY A 507 -2.94 4.69 -15.95
C GLY A 507 -3.46 3.32 -16.44
N LYS A 508 -3.56 2.31 -15.56
CA LYS A 508 -4.11 0.99 -15.93
C LYS A 508 -5.54 1.07 -16.46
N THR A 509 -6.33 2.02 -15.93
CA THR A 509 -7.74 2.19 -16.25
C THR A 509 -7.97 2.48 -17.73
N GLU A 510 -7.15 3.34 -18.32
CA GLU A 510 -7.28 3.72 -19.72
C GLU A 510 -6.99 2.55 -20.67
N ALA A 511 -6.11 1.60 -20.30
CA ALA A 511 -5.78 0.44 -21.12
C ALA A 511 -7.00 -0.47 -21.35
N TYR A 512 -7.64 -0.94 -20.28
CA TYR A 512 -8.81 -1.81 -20.42
C TYR A 512 -10.06 -1.07 -20.90
N LEU A 513 -10.19 0.23 -20.63
CA LEU A 513 -11.27 1.05 -21.19
C LEU A 513 -11.13 1.23 -22.70
N GLY A 514 -9.91 1.34 -23.24
CA GLY A 514 -9.67 1.37 -24.67
C GLY A 514 -10.13 0.08 -25.36
N VAL A 515 -9.78 -1.07 -24.78
CA VAL A 515 -10.22 -2.39 -25.26
C VAL A 515 -11.72 -2.56 -25.17
N ALA A 516 -12.34 -2.15 -24.06
CA ALA A 516 -13.80 -2.19 -23.89
C ALA A 516 -14.51 -1.33 -24.94
N ALA A 517 -14.03 -0.10 -25.19
CA ALA A 517 -14.58 0.77 -26.22
C ALA A 517 -14.48 0.14 -27.61
N PHE A 518 -13.34 -0.49 -27.91
CA PHE A 518 -13.12 -1.18 -29.18
C PHE A 518 -14.07 -2.34 -29.40
N GLU A 519 -14.25 -3.22 -28.42
CA GLU A 519 -15.14 -4.37 -28.53
C GLU A 519 -16.59 -3.93 -28.77
N MET A 520 -17.09 -2.97 -27.98
CA MET A 520 -18.44 -2.43 -28.13
C MET A 520 -18.67 -1.75 -29.49
N PHE A 521 -17.71 -0.95 -29.97
CA PHE A 521 -17.81 -0.35 -31.31
C PHE A 521 -17.71 -1.41 -32.42
N TYR A 522 -16.81 -2.37 -32.29
CA TYR A 522 -16.61 -3.43 -33.27
C TYR A 522 -17.88 -4.25 -33.46
N ARG A 523 -18.55 -4.62 -32.37
CA ARG A 523 -19.84 -5.34 -32.41
C ARG A 523 -20.92 -4.52 -33.10
N ARG A 524 -21.08 -3.24 -32.74
CA ARG A 524 -22.05 -2.34 -33.38
C ARG A 524 -21.78 -2.07 -34.85
N ILE A 525 -20.52 -2.05 -35.28
CA ILE A 525 -20.18 -1.91 -36.70
C ILE A 525 -20.54 -3.18 -37.48
N LYS A 526 -20.34 -4.36 -36.89
CA LYS A 526 -20.73 -5.64 -37.52
C LYS A 526 -22.26 -5.82 -37.53
N GLU A 527 -22.91 -5.48 -36.43
CA GLU A 527 -24.35 -5.59 -36.22
C GLU A 527 -24.87 -4.39 -35.42
N PRO A 528 -25.45 -3.38 -36.08
CA PRO A 528 -25.91 -2.14 -35.43
C PRO A 528 -26.93 -2.36 -34.31
N GLU A 529 -27.65 -3.48 -34.31
CA GLU A 529 -28.64 -3.81 -33.27
C GLU A 529 -28.07 -4.62 -32.09
N ASP A 530 -26.79 -5.00 -32.13
CA ASP A 530 -26.14 -5.76 -31.06
C ASP A 530 -25.96 -4.90 -29.79
N ALA A 531 -27.00 -4.92 -28.93
CA ALA A 531 -27.18 -4.06 -27.77
C ALA A 531 -27.10 -4.82 -26.43
N GLY A 532 -26.39 -5.95 -26.41
CA GLY A 532 -26.25 -6.80 -25.23
C GLY A 532 -25.37 -6.21 -24.13
N VAL A 533 -25.14 -7.01 -23.09
CA VAL A 533 -24.10 -6.72 -22.10
C VAL A 533 -22.77 -7.19 -22.68
N ASP A 534 -21.87 -6.24 -22.93
CA ASP A 534 -20.60 -6.51 -23.61
C ASP A 534 -19.44 -6.71 -22.64
N VAL A 535 -19.37 -5.88 -21.59
CA VAL A 535 -18.26 -5.88 -20.62
C VAL A 535 -18.78 -5.92 -19.19
N ILE A 536 -18.19 -6.81 -18.39
CA ILE A 536 -18.43 -6.89 -16.94
C ILE A 536 -17.15 -6.48 -16.19
N MET A 537 -17.26 -5.46 -15.34
CA MET A 537 -16.16 -5.02 -14.47
C MET A 537 -16.44 -5.41 -13.02
N ARG A 538 -15.57 -6.23 -12.43
CA ARG A 538 -15.68 -6.66 -11.03
C ARG A 538 -14.62 -5.96 -10.18
N TYR A 539 -15.06 -5.33 -9.09
CA TYR A 539 -14.20 -4.70 -8.08
C TYR A 539 -14.39 -5.40 -6.73
N THR A 540 -13.32 -5.53 -5.95
CA THR A 540 -13.35 -6.19 -4.63
C THR A 540 -13.83 -5.28 -3.50
N LEU A 541 -13.69 -3.95 -3.63
CA LEU A 541 -14.00 -2.98 -2.57
C LEU A 541 -15.12 -2.01 -2.97
N ARG A 542 -16.14 -1.86 -2.13
CA ARG A 542 -17.34 -1.02 -2.38
C ARG A 542 -17.02 0.46 -2.63
N LEU A 543 -16.06 1.04 -1.89
CA LEU A 543 -15.73 2.48 -2.00
C LEU A 543 -14.98 2.80 -3.31
N LEU A 544 -14.13 1.88 -3.78
CA LEU A 544 -13.37 2.01 -5.02
C LEU A 544 -14.30 1.99 -6.25
N THR A 545 -15.45 1.33 -6.12
CA THR A 545 -16.42 1.16 -7.21
C THR A 545 -16.97 2.49 -7.73
N ALA A 546 -17.20 3.49 -6.87
CA ALA A 546 -17.81 4.76 -7.31
C ALA A 546 -16.87 5.60 -8.19
N ASP A 547 -15.59 5.70 -7.83
CA ASP A 547 -14.59 6.46 -8.60
C ASP A 547 -14.32 5.81 -9.96
N GLN A 548 -14.20 4.48 -9.99
CA GLN A 548 -14.03 3.75 -11.24
C GLN A 548 -15.29 3.83 -12.09
N PHE A 549 -16.47 3.70 -11.48
CA PHE A 549 -17.76 3.89 -12.16
C PHE A 549 -17.88 5.28 -12.79
N GLN A 550 -17.41 6.33 -12.12
CA GLN A 550 -17.40 7.68 -12.69
C GLN A 550 -16.54 7.74 -13.96
N ARG A 551 -15.33 7.15 -13.94
CA ARG A 551 -14.43 7.11 -15.11
C ARG A 551 -15.03 6.33 -16.27
N SER A 552 -15.62 5.16 -16.01
CA SER A 552 -16.28 4.33 -17.01
C SER A 552 -17.54 5.02 -17.56
N SER A 553 -18.28 5.75 -16.72
CA SER A 553 -19.42 6.55 -17.17
C SER A 553 -19.01 7.68 -18.12
N ARG A 554 -17.83 8.28 -17.93
CA ARG A 554 -17.30 9.29 -18.88
C ARG A 554 -17.04 8.66 -20.26
N LEU A 555 -16.53 7.42 -20.30
CA LEU A 555 -16.33 6.69 -21.55
C LEU A 555 -17.68 6.46 -22.26
N MET A 556 -18.70 5.97 -21.55
CA MET A 556 -20.03 5.76 -22.14
C MET A 556 -20.62 7.06 -22.71
N CYS A 557 -20.47 8.19 -22.00
CA CYS A 557 -20.88 9.48 -22.54
C CYS A 557 -20.13 9.85 -23.82
N ALA A 558 -18.81 9.61 -23.89
CA ALA A 558 -18.02 9.86 -25.09
C ALA A 558 -18.48 8.98 -26.26
N MET A 559 -18.69 7.69 -26.00
CA MET A 559 -19.18 6.74 -27.00
C MET A 559 -20.59 7.08 -27.51
N GLU A 560 -21.48 7.52 -26.62
CA GLU A 560 -22.82 7.95 -26.99
C GLU A 560 -22.81 9.21 -27.87
N VAL A 561 -21.88 10.15 -27.62
CA VAL A 561 -21.70 11.32 -28.49
C VAL A 561 -21.23 10.89 -29.89
N ILE A 562 -20.24 10.00 -29.96
CA ILE A 562 -19.75 9.42 -31.22
C ILE A 562 -20.88 8.67 -31.95
N ARG A 563 -21.68 7.87 -31.23
CA ARG A 563 -22.81 7.12 -31.79
C ARG A 563 -23.84 8.04 -32.43
N ARG A 564 -24.21 9.14 -31.78
CA ARG A 564 -25.19 10.10 -32.33
C ARG A 564 -24.73 10.70 -33.65
N ASP A 565 -23.44 11.01 -33.75
CA ASP A 565 -22.83 11.54 -34.98
C ASP A 565 -22.68 10.44 -36.07
N ASN A 566 -22.79 9.15 -35.71
CA ASN A 566 -22.59 7.99 -36.58
C ASN A 566 -23.75 6.96 -36.48
N SER A 567 -24.99 7.41 -36.28
CA SER A 567 -26.11 6.52 -35.93
C SER A 567 -26.48 5.49 -37.00
N ASN A 568 -26.18 5.77 -38.27
CA ASN A 568 -26.35 4.82 -39.36
C ASN A 568 -25.37 3.63 -39.28
N LEU A 569 -24.19 3.85 -38.69
CA LEU A 569 -23.15 2.84 -38.55
C LEU A 569 -23.27 2.09 -37.22
N LEU A 570 -23.63 2.79 -36.15
CA LEU A 570 -23.57 2.28 -34.78
C LEU A 570 -24.94 1.98 -34.15
N GLY A 571 -26.02 2.12 -34.93
CA GLY A 571 -27.39 1.87 -34.48
C GLY A 571 -27.98 3.00 -33.63
N GLN A 572 -29.25 2.81 -33.26
CA GLN A 572 -30.05 3.81 -32.53
C GLN A 572 -30.00 3.63 -31.00
N THR A 573 -29.65 2.43 -30.53
CA THR A 573 -29.65 2.09 -29.11
C THR A 573 -28.47 2.75 -28.37
N PRO A 574 -28.70 3.48 -27.27
CA PRO A 574 -27.63 4.16 -26.54
C PRO A 574 -26.62 3.21 -25.87
N TYR A 575 -25.37 3.64 -25.76
CA TYR A 575 -24.41 3.00 -24.86
C TYR A 575 -24.75 3.34 -23.41
N SER A 576 -24.79 2.32 -22.54
CA SER A 576 -25.18 2.46 -21.14
C SER A 576 -24.26 1.69 -20.20
N ILE A 577 -24.21 2.11 -18.94
CA ILE A 577 -23.46 1.43 -17.88
C ILE A 577 -24.33 1.29 -16.64
N GLY A 578 -24.30 0.11 -16.05
CA GLY A 578 -24.94 -0.19 -14.77
C GLY A 578 -23.92 -0.38 -13.65
N MET A 579 -24.36 -0.16 -12.41
CA MET A 579 -23.56 -0.47 -11.23
C MET A 579 -24.33 -1.46 -10.36
N TRP A 580 -23.74 -2.61 -10.08
CA TRP A 580 -24.33 -3.65 -9.25
C TRP A 580 -23.55 -3.79 -7.94
N VAL A 581 -24.02 -3.12 -6.88
CA VAL A 581 -23.33 -3.00 -5.57
C VAL A 581 -24.21 -3.41 -4.38
N GLY A 582 -25.37 -4.04 -4.64
CA GLY A 582 -26.38 -4.40 -3.65
C GLY A 582 -27.45 -3.32 -3.44
N SER A 583 -28.64 -3.74 -3.02
CA SER A 583 -29.84 -2.89 -2.87
C SER A 583 -29.69 -1.78 -1.83
N SER A 584 -28.76 -1.93 -0.88
CA SER A 584 -28.46 -0.91 0.13
C SER A 584 -27.83 0.35 -0.46
N THR A 585 -27.16 0.24 -1.61
CA THR A 585 -26.27 1.30 -2.13
C THR A 585 -26.82 1.93 -3.41
N SER A 586 -27.45 1.14 -4.27
CA SER A 586 -28.14 1.64 -5.47
C SER A 586 -29.49 0.94 -5.66
N PRO A 587 -30.52 1.63 -6.18
CA PRO A 587 -31.80 1.00 -6.50
C PRO A 587 -31.59 -0.09 -7.55
N ASN A 588 -32.21 -1.25 -7.35
CA ASN A 588 -32.14 -2.37 -8.29
C ASN A 588 -33.25 -2.30 -9.35
N SER A 589 -34.17 -1.34 -9.24
CA SER A 589 -35.25 -1.10 -10.22
C SER A 589 -35.46 0.38 -10.49
N TYR A 590 -36.00 0.69 -11.68
CA TYR A 590 -36.38 2.07 -12.04
C TYR A 590 -37.42 2.64 -11.05
N LYS A 591 -38.36 1.82 -10.59
CA LYS A 591 -39.39 2.24 -9.63
C LYS A 591 -38.77 2.73 -8.33
N GLU A 592 -37.81 2.00 -7.78
CA GLU A 592 -37.05 2.43 -6.61
C GLU A 592 -36.24 3.70 -6.89
N ALA A 593 -35.60 3.79 -8.05
CA ALA A 593 -34.83 4.98 -8.43
C ALA A 593 -35.69 6.25 -8.48
N PHE A 594 -36.91 6.17 -9.02
CA PHE A 594 -37.85 7.29 -9.03
C PHE A 594 -38.31 7.68 -7.60
N THR A 595 -38.53 6.71 -6.72
CA THR A 595 -38.84 6.97 -5.31
C THR A 595 -37.69 7.69 -4.61
N GLN A 596 -36.46 7.21 -4.78
CA GLN A 596 -35.26 7.83 -4.21
C GLN A 596 -35.06 9.26 -4.74
N LEU A 597 -35.30 9.50 -6.03
CA LEU A 597 -35.26 10.85 -6.61
C LEU A 597 -36.29 11.78 -5.94
N GLY A 598 -37.49 11.29 -5.66
CA GLY A 598 -38.51 12.01 -4.90
C GLY A 598 -38.07 12.34 -3.47
N GLU A 599 -37.41 11.41 -2.79
CA GLU A 599 -36.84 11.61 -1.45
C GLU A 599 -35.75 12.68 -1.45
N ILE A 600 -34.84 12.66 -2.42
CA ILE A 600 -33.79 13.68 -2.59
C ILE A 600 -34.40 15.06 -2.82
N LYS A 601 -35.43 15.18 -3.69
CA LYS A 601 -36.18 16.43 -3.91
C LYS A 601 -36.84 16.95 -2.63
N SER A 602 -37.35 16.05 -1.79
CA SER A 602 -37.97 16.39 -0.50
C SER A 602 -36.98 16.65 0.64
N GLY A 603 -35.68 16.48 0.39
CA GLY A 603 -34.63 16.66 1.39
C GLY A 603 -34.40 15.47 2.33
N ARG A 604 -35.16 14.37 2.19
CA ARG A 604 -35.13 13.19 3.08
C ARG A 604 -33.95 12.23 2.85
N ARG A 605 -33.28 12.34 1.71
CA ARG A 605 -32.12 11.53 1.34
C ARG A 605 -31.05 12.40 0.71
N ASP A 606 -29.77 12.08 0.91
CA ASP A 606 -28.66 12.79 0.30
C ASP A 606 -28.13 12.07 -0.95
N GLY A 607 -27.78 12.90 -1.95
CA GLY A 607 -26.88 12.55 -3.05
C GLY A 607 -27.39 11.53 -4.07
N PHE A 608 -26.64 11.47 -5.18
CA PHE A 608 -26.63 10.34 -6.11
C PHE A 608 -25.32 9.57 -5.88
N VAL A 609 -25.21 8.38 -6.47
CA VAL A 609 -23.93 7.66 -6.57
C VAL A 609 -22.89 8.53 -7.29
N LEU A 610 -23.30 9.24 -8.34
CA LEU A 610 -22.47 10.21 -9.05
C LEU A 610 -22.70 11.61 -8.50
N ASP A 611 -21.66 12.24 -7.97
CA ASP A 611 -21.71 13.60 -7.44
C ASP A 611 -21.71 14.68 -8.53
N LYS A 612 -21.32 14.31 -9.76
CA LYS A 612 -21.12 15.20 -10.92
C LYS A 612 -21.45 14.49 -12.22
N CYS A 613 -21.88 15.27 -13.21
CA CYS A 613 -22.07 14.81 -14.58
C CYS A 613 -20.75 14.28 -15.15
N PRO A 614 -20.69 13.02 -15.62
CA PRO A 614 -19.50 12.45 -16.24
C PRO A 614 -19.04 13.19 -17.50
N TRP A 615 -19.92 13.95 -18.16
CA TRP A 615 -19.62 14.64 -19.41
C TRP A 615 -19.23 16.11 -19.22
N CYS A 616 -20.09 16.95 -18.63
CA CYS A 616 -19.83 18.39 -18.47
C CYS A 616 -19.28 18.76 -17.09
N GLY A 617 -19.14 17.80 -16.17
CA GLY A 617 -18.64 18.02 -14.81
C GLY A 617 -19.58 18.82 -13.89
N CYS A 618 -20.83 19.07 -14.32
CA CYS A 618 -21.83 19.77 -13.53
C CYS A 618 -22.16 19.01 -12.25
N LYS A 619 -22.08 19.67 -11.09
CA LYS A 619 -22.45 19.08 -9.80
C LYS A 619 -23.90 18.57 -9.85
N MET A 620 -24.08 17.31 -9.45
CA MET A 620 -25.37 16.66 -9.32
C MET A 620 -25.81 16.66 -7.85
N GLY A 621 -27.12 16.74 -7.63
CA GLY A 621 -27.71 16.70 -6.28
C GLY A 621 -28.43 17.97 -5.88
N LYS A 622 -28.53 18.20 -4.56
CA LYS A 622 -29.38 19.25 -3.97
C LYS A 622 -28.81 20.65 -4.23
N LEU A 623 -29.66 21.53 -4.77
CA LEU A 623 -29.46 22.97 -4.82
C LEU A 623 -30.47 23.65 -3.89
N LYS A 624 -29.95 24.49 -2.99
CA LYS A 624 -30.76 25.26 -2.06
C LYS A 624 -31.29 26.49 -2.76
N VAL A 625 -32.61 26.59 -2.90
CA VAL A 625 -33.29 27.80 -3.40
C VAL A 625 -33.51 28.74 -2.22
N ASN A 626 -33.15 30.02 -2.35
CA ASN A 626 -33.23 30.99 -1.25
C ASN A 626 -34.60 31.00 -0.54
N LYS A 627 -34.56 31.07 0.81
CA LYS A 627 -35.69 31.18 1.77
C LYS A 627 -36.84 30.14 1.68
N SER A 628 -36.79 29.13 0.81
CA SER A 628 -37.79 28.05 0.78
C SER A 628 -37.22 26.72 1.28
N LYS A 629 -38.05 25.85 1.88
CA LYS A 629 -37.68 24.45 2.22
C LYS A 629 -37.62 23.53 0.97
N ARG A 630 -37.66 24.07 -0.25
CA ARG A 630 -37.67 23.29 -1.50
C ARG A 630 -36.25 23.18 -2.07
N TYR A 631 -35.86 21.94 -2.40
CA TYR A 631 -34.59 21.65 -3.06
C TYR A 631 -34.83 21.40 -4.55
N LEU A 632 -34.07 22.07 -5.41
CA LEU A 632 -33.97 21.68 -6.82
C LEU A 632 -32.88 20.61 -6.93
N VAL A 633 -33.14 19.58 -7.73
CA VAL A 633 -32.14 18.54 -8.00
C VAL A 633 -31.53 18.84 -9.36
N CYS A 634 -30.25 19.20 -9.38
CA CYS A 634 -29.53 19.30 -10.63
C CYS A 634 -29.20 17.88 -11.11
N ILE A 635 -29.77 17.48 -12.23
CA ILE A 635 -29.42 16.27 -12.96
C ILE A 635 -28.88 16.77 -14.30
N GLY A 636 -27.56 16.96 -14.33
CA GLY A 636 -26.78 17.59 -15.40
C GLY A 636 -27.51 17.92 -16.71
N TYR A 637 -27.88 19.19 -16.86
CA TYR A 637 -27.65 20.01 -18.05
C TYR A 637 -27.55 21.48 -17.62
#